data_AF-A0A3E1EKV1-F1
#
_entry.id   AF-A0A3E1EKV1-F1
#
_cell.length_a   1.000
_cell.length_b   1.000
_cell.length_c   1.000
_cell.angle_alpha   90.00
_cell.angle_beta   90.00
_cell.angle_gamma   90.00
#
_symmetry.space_group_name_H-M   'P 1'
#
loop_
_entity.id
_entity.type
_entity.pdbx_description
1 polymer ?
#
loop_
_entity_poly.entity_id
_entity_poly.type
_entity_poly.pdbx_seq_one_letter_code
_entity_poly.pdbx_strand_id
1 'polypeptide(L)'
;MAIALLWVLSIVGMAEPGKVDDPLGILRKPIPERLVVFTFDDGCASHATVAAPILKKHGFNGTFYVSDAYLFRERKDWYMTWRQIRTMSEQGFEIGNHTRGHGQLSMTDVGGCQAYVWTLEDEMMANRIPRPTTFCWPFYDSNPKFFSLLKSWGYTFARGGYGRTYDPTQDNPFDVPSFAAGGAGQTLDGMISAVQQATGGKVVVMTFHGTPDMEHAGVGVDPDLFEDLVEYLKDNKYKVIAMRDLVEYIDPEKAARLPAAMTMLRTKKEKAEAPPLVKGDKPFVPGKRERRGYEFPKELTGPWTVKEIYRLALPDAVTTAINGSTITMIVPPNAEVKALAPVFELARFAKAEPPSGTVRDFSSPQVYKITAQDGSTREYTVKAVQAVEPMHFTWTSKDGGDFAESSKWRNNLGAAAGPGSEGGADVILSFNAPGRFAFTKGGEGDFVLNQLNFTGSLPTWSGNGNLVFAKSSLSVLPRMNSQTRAEVTIKAPIRLDADLTVDGLELDDTRVFLPGVISGKGALIKDGPHALHVSNPENTYSGGTIVNDGSLSVQKQGLGTGPVVINGDGAVGIGGDAVMNRLTANGGRIFSGGNGRWSGPVRLEGNTMVSCPDTLVFDNKEGGMSGPGGLTQTGHRVDHGTKSGTIKLSGRNMYTGPTRVDMGLMEVMGSLYDNDAAQWTPANITVNGAAGELRLHVGGPGAFTATHAGVMLRNLSTNINQNGLLARSTFGIDTTGATDVQEMSSVITDSQGSGGGSIHLKKCGAGTLRLSGANTYSGQTIVEGGVLMVDSLNSLVNGRPSSSLGAPRNESDGEIFLSGGCALVYTGDGETTDRTLNFPGHDDAITIDQSGGGLLKLTSPFVISGYGENKTIVLAGSGTGTGEIACDIENPFDRKEKATTTVTKTGTGRWVLSGKNTYTGATTIKQGTLVISSPHGLGEQASVSISQGGALELNNGGEMRIVKLELDGKPQPAGAYDAKSSPAFIKGSGVLRVE
;
A
#
# COMPACT_ATOMS: atom_id res chain seq x y z
N MET A 1 79.72 -41.70 49.91
CA MET A 1 79.70 -41.60 48.43
C MET A 1 78.26 -41.73 47.98
N ALA A 2 77.64 -40.95 47.09
CA ALA A 2 77.89 -39.67 46.42
C ALA A 2 76.53 -39.33 45.73
N ILE A 3 75.97 -38.12 45.92
CA ILE A 3 75.85 -36.99 44.97
C ILE A 3 74.79 -37.12 43.84
N ALA A 4 73.73 -36.28 44.00
CA ALA A 4 72.98 -35.39 43.09
C ALA A 4 72.80 -35.68 41.56
N LEU A 5 71.57 -35.44 41.07
CA LEU A 5 71.30 -34.78 39.78
C LEU A 5 69.97 -34.00 39.84
N LEU A 6 70.00 -32.67 39.63
CA LEU A 6 68.87 -31.72 39.65
C LEU A 6 68.94 -30.78 38.41
N TRP A 7 67.79 -30.55 37.76
CA TRP A 7 67.27 -29.31 37.12
C TRP A 7 67.95 -28.66 35.88
N VAL A 8 67.19 -28.49 34.77
CA VAL A 8 66.49 -27.27 34.30
C VAL A 8 65.94 -27.54 32.87
N LEU A 9 64.62 -27.48 32.68
CA LEU A 9 63.97 -27.31 31.36
C LEU A 9 62.73 -26.44 31.56
N SER A 10 62.81 -25.18 31.13
CA SER A 10 61.75 -24.18 31.22
C SER A 10 61.25 -23.83 29.81
N ILE A 11 59.99 -24.20 29.55
CA ILE A 11 58.91 -23.43 28.90
C ILE A 11 59.23 -22.72 27.57
N VAL A 12 58.65 -23.24 26.48
CA VAL A 12 57.78 -22.45 25.59
C VAL A 12 56.53 -23.32 25.33
N GLY A 13 55.42 -22.94 25.94
CA GLY A 13 54.11 -23.50 25.60
C GLY A 13 53.69 -23.00 24.22
N MET A 14 53.47 -23.91 23.28
CA MET A 14 52.64 -23.62 22.12
C MET A 14 51.19 -23.60 22.61
N ALA A 15 50.58 -22.41 22.61
CA ALA A 15 49.14 -22.27 22.81
C ALA A 15 48.41 -23.04 21.70
N GLU A 16 47.49 -23.93 22.07
CA GLU A 16 46.51 -24.48 21.14
C GLU A 16 45.70 -23.34 20.51
N PRO A 17 45.36 -23.39 19.21
CA PRO A 17 44.48 -22.40 18.60
C PRO A 17 43.13 -22.36 19.33
N GLY A 18 42.74 -21.16 19.76
CA GLY A 18 41.74 -20.90 20.79
C GLY A 18 40.41 -21.64 20.61
N LYS A 19 40.00 -22.35 21.65
CA LYS A 19 38.63 -22.86 21.83
C LYS A 19 37.66 -21.67 21.81
N VAL A 20 36.73 -21.65 20.86
CA VAL A 20 35.57 -20.73 20.89
C VAL A 20 34.75 -21.09 22.12
N ASP A 21 34.43 -20.08 22.95
CA ASP A 21 33.59 -20.26 24.14
C ASP A 21 32.13 -20.47 23.70
N ASP A 22 31.62 -21.68 23.92
CA ASP A 22 30.25 -22.10 23.59
C ASP A 22 29.62 -22.85 24.79
N PRO A 23 29.31 -22.12 25.88
CA PRO A 23 28.81 -22.74 27.10
C PRO A 23 27.40 -23.34 26.95
N LEU A 24 26.67 -22.96 25.90
CA LEU A 24 25.32 -23.45 25.61
C LEU A 24 25.29 -24.63 24.62
N GLY A 25 26.44 -25.03 24.05
CA GLY A 25 26.53 -26.09 23.04
C GLY A 25 25.71 -25.76 21.79
N ILE A 26 25.78 -24.50 21.35
CA ILE A 26 25.10 -23.96 20.17
C ILE A 26 25.72 -24.48 18.87
N LEU A 27 27.05 -24.61 18.83
CA LEU A 27 27.76 -25.05 17.64
C LEU A 27 27.62 -26.55 17.45
N ARG A 28 27.02 -26.95 16.32
CA ARG A 28 26.95 -28.34 15.85
C ARG A 28 28.28 -28.81 15.27
N LYS A 29 28.99 -27.89 14.62
CA LYS A 29 30.34 -28.07 14.07
C LYS A 29 31.08 -26.72 14.08
N PRO A 30 32.43 -26.70 14.09
CA PRO A 30 33.20 -25.47 14.01
C PRO A 30 32.81 -24.62 12.78
N ILE A 31 32.72 -23.31 12.97
CA ILE A 31 32.51 -22.35 11.88
C ILE A 31 33.83 -22.22 11.10
N PRO A 32 33.85 -22.53 9.79
CA PRO A 32 35.06 -22.43 9.00
C PRO A 32 35.41 -20.96 8.72
N GLU A 33 36.71 -20.69 8.62
CA GLU A 33 37.24 -19.47 8.03
C GLU A 33 36.65 -19.25 6.62
N ARG A 34 36.47 -17.98 6.21
CA ARG A 34 35.95 -17.59 4.89
C ARG A 34 34.51 -18.03 4.62
N LEU A 35 33.68 -18.21 5.66
CA LEU A 35 32.24 -18.45 5.53
C LEU A 35 31.46 -17.13 5.47
N VAL A 36 30.73 -16.94 4.36
CA VAL A 36 29.94 -15.72 4.11
C VAL A 36 28.51 -16.10 3.73
N VAL A 37 27.56 -15.29 4.15
CA VAL A 37 26.15 -15.37 3.76
C VAL A 37 25.82 -14.15 2.91
N PHE A 38 25.23 -14.37 1.74
CA PHE A 38 24.71 -13.29 0.90
C PHE A 38 23.20 -13.21 1.02
N THR A 39 22.70 -12.01 1.30
CA THR A 39 21.28 -11.70 1.42
C THR A 39 20.91 -10.55 0.48
N PHE A 40 19.75 -10.65 -0.17
CA PHE A 40 19.25 -9.70 -1.16
C PHE A 40 17.82 -9.27 -0.80
N ASP A 41 17.56 -7.97 -0.72
CA ASP A 41 16.31 -7.43 -0.18
C ASP A 41 15.41 -6.82 -1.28
N ASP A 42 14.12 -6.73 -0.97
CA ASP A 42 13.04 -6.07 -1.73
C ASP A 42 12.52 -6.76 -2.98
N GLY A 43 13.11 -7.88 -3.39
CA GLY A 43 12.65 -8.61 -4.57
C GLY A 43 12.85 -7.87 -5.90
N CYS A 44 13.92 -7.08 -6.01
CA CYS A 44 14.30 -6.34 -7.22
C CYS A 44 14.45 -7.26 -8.43
N ALA A 45 14.04 -6.82 -9.62
CA ALA A 45 14.14 -7.62 -10.85
C ALA A 45 15.59 -8.07 -11.15
N SER A 46 16.57 -7.25 -10.76
CA SER A 46 18.00 -7.54 -10.86
C SER A 46 18.44 -8.76 -10.07
N HIS A 47 17.70 -9.19 -9.05
CA HIS A 47 17.97 -10.43 -8.33
C HIS A 47 17.93 -11.64 -9.25
N ALA A 48 16.87 -11.76 -10.06
CA ALA A 48 16.69 -12.86 -11.00
C ALA A 48 17.53 -12.71 -12.28
N THR A 49 17.74 -11.47 -12.74
CA THR A 49 18.36 -11.20 -14.04
C THR A 49 19.87 -10.99 -13.97
N VAL A 50 20.42 -10.65 -12.79
CA VAL A 50 21.84 -10.32 -12.60
C VAL A 50 22.43 -11.15 -11.46
N ALA A 51 21.95 -10.97 -10.22
CA ALA A 51 22.60 -11.55 -9.03
C ALA A 51 22.60 -13.08 -9.03
N ALA A 52 21.43 -13.71 -9.19
CA ALA A 52 21.30 -15.16 -9.19
C ALA A 52 22.10 -15.84 -10.33
N PRO A 53 22.07 -15.36 -11.58
CA PRO A 53 22.95 -15.86 -12.64
C PRO A 53 24.45 -15.78 -12.29
N ILE A 54 24.92 -14.66 -11.73
CA ILE A 54 26.32 -14.49 -11.32
C ILE A 54 26.67 -15.50 -10.21
N LEU A 55 25.87 -15.58 -9.15
CA LEU A 55 26.15 -16.53 -8.06
C LEU A 55 26.20 -17.98 -8.56
N LYS A 56 25.24 -18.36 -9.41
CA LYS A 56 25.17 -19.70 -9.99
C LYS A 56 26.39 -20.01 -10.87
N LYS A 57 26.82 -19.08 -11.72
CA LYS A 57 28.03 -19.18 -12.54
C LYS A 57 29.28 -19.49 -11.70
N HIS A 58 29.36 -18.93 -10.50
CA HIS A 58 30.50 -19.13 -9.60
C HIS A 58 30.33 -20.27 -8.58
N GLY A 59 29.18 -20.97 -8.61
CA GLY A 59 28.88 -22.09 -7.71
C GLY A 59 28.58 -21.65 -6.28
N PHE A 60 28.01 -20.45 -6.12
CA PHE A 60 27.59 -19.88 -4.85
C PHE A 60 26.07 -19.88 -4.71
N ASN A 61 25.62 -19.80 -3.45
CA ASN A 61 24.20 -19.69 -3.11
C ASN A 61 23.93 -18.36 -2.36
N GLY A 62 22.66 -18.06 -2.12
CA GLY A 62 22.24 -16.85 -1.39
C GLY A 62 20.75 -16.86 -1.04
N THR A 63 20.36 -15.90 -0.20
CA THR A 63 18.98 -15.71 0.26
C THR A 63 18.39 -14.45 -0.33
N PHE A 64 17.24 -14.57 -0.97
CA PHE A 64 16.50 -13.47 -1.57
C PHE A 64 15.23 -13.22 -0.74
N TYR A 65 15.27 -12.17 0.07
CA TYR A 65 14.18 -11.71 0.92
C TYR A 65 13.19 -10.91 0.06
N VAL A 66 12.02 -11.50 -0.19
CA VAL A 66 10.99 -10.89 -1.04
C VAL A 66 10.01 -10.11 -0.19
N SER A 67 9.60 -8.94 -0.68
CA SER A 67 8.44 -8.18 -0.22
C SER A 67 7.52 -7.93 -1.42
N ASP A 68 6.25 -7.63 -1.19
CA ASP A 68 5.29 -7.18 -2.20
C ASP A 68 5.05 -5.66 -2.16
N ALA A 69 5.94 -4.92 -1.49
CA ALA A 69 5.86 -3.48 -1.26
C ALA A 69 6.11 -2.63 -2.51
N TYR A 70 5.94 -1.31 -2.35
CA TYR A 70 6.22 -0.33 -3.40
C TYR A 70 5.44 -0.62 -4.68
N LEU A 71 6.11 -0.53 -5.82
CA LEU A 71 5.56 -0.87 -7.13
C LEU A 71 5.75 -2.35 -7.48
N PHE A 72 6.08 -3.24 -6.52
CA PHE A 72 6.35 -4.66 -6.79
C PHE A 72 5.23 -5.31 -7.62
N ARG A 73 3.97 -5.06 -7.27
CA ARG A 73 2.80 -5.65 -7.95
C ARG A 73 2.59 -5.11 -9.37
N GLU A 74 3.12 -3.94 -9.67
CA GLU A 74 2.82 -3.14 -10.87
C GLU A 74 3.98 -3.07 -11.87
N ARG A 75 5.22 -2.92 -11.39
CA ARG A 75 6.43 -2.65 -12.19
C ARG A 75 7.36 -3.86 -12.22
N LYS A 76 7.05 -4.80 -13.11
CA LYS A 76 7.85 -6.02 -13.31
C LYS A 76 9.16 -5.80 -14.10
N ASP A 77 9.34 -4.59 -14.62
CA ASP A 77 10.62 -4.10 -15.11
C ASP A 77 11.59 -3.74 -13.96
N TRP A 78 11.07 -3.41 -12.77
CA TRP A 78 11.88 -3.05 -11.59
C TRP A 78 11.90 -4.14 -10.52
N TYR A 79 10.85 -4.95 -10.42
CA TYR A 79 10.70 -6.01 -9.43
C TYR A 79 10.46 -7.38 -10.08
N MET A 80 10.82 -8.46 -9.37
CA MET A 80 10.62 -9.81 -9.86
C MET A 80 9.14 -10.19 -10.00
N THR A 81 8.88 -11.05 -10.98
CA THR A 81 7.64 -11.82 -11.06
C THR A 81 7.67 -13.02 -10.11
N TRP A 82 6.50 -13.50 -9.69
CA TRP A 82 6.41 -14.75 -8.92
C TRP A 82 7.04 -15.94 -9.62
N ARG A 83 6.96 -16.01 -10.96
CA ARG A 83 7.65 -17.02 -11.76
C ARG A 83 9.17 -16.94 -11.61
N GLN A 84 9.76 -15.75 -11.67
CA GLN A 84 11.21 -15.60 -11.46
C GLN A 84 11.61 -16.04 -10.05
N ILE A 85 10.83 -15.67 -9.04
CA ILE A 85 11.07 -16.07 -7.64
C ILE A 85 10.98 -17.61 -7.50
N ARG A 86 9.92 -18.22 -8.06
CA ARG A 86 9.76 -19.68 -8.10
C ARG A 86 10.91 -20.36 -8.82
N THR A 87 11.30 -19.85 -10.00
CA THR A 87 12.44 -20.40 -10.75
C THR A 87 13.74 -20.30 -9.95
N MET A 88 13.99 -19.21 -9.23
CA MET A 88 15.15 -19.11 -8.34
C MET A 88 15.10 -20.14 -7.22
N SER A 89 13.91 -20.35 -6.62
CA SER A 89 13.69 -21.40 -5.62
C SER A 89 13.97 -22.80 -6.16
N GLU A 90 13.43 -23.14 -7.35
CA GLU A 90 13.67 -24.41 -8.05
C GLU A 90 15.15 -24.61 -8.44
N GLN A 91 15.90 -23.51 -8.61
CA GLN A 91 17.35 -23.54 -8.83
C GLN A 91 18.18 -23.72 -7.55
N GLY A 92 17.53 -23.82 -6.40
CA GLY A 92 18.17 -24.07 -5.11
C GLY A 92 18.55 -22.80 -4.34
N PHE A 93 18.19 -21.60 -4.80
CA PHE A 93 18.31 -20.40 -3.98
C PHE A 93 17.30 -20.41 -2.83
N GLU A 94 17.60 -19.68 -1.76
CA GLU A 94 16.63 -19.46 -0.70
C GLU A 94 15.74 -18.26 -1.01
N ILE A 95 14.43 -18.44 -0.86
CA ILE A 95 13.47 -17.34 -0.85
C ILE A 95 13.06 -17.12 0.61
N GLY A 96 13.39 -15.94 1.13
CA GLY A 96 13.11 -15.52 2.51
C GLY A 96 11.96 -14.52 2.57
N ASN A 97 11.40 -14.32 3.77
CA ASN A 97 10.30 -13.39 3.99
C ASN A 97 10.83 -12.00 4.38
N HIS A 98 10.39 -10.95 3.67
CA HIS A 98 10.70 -9.55 3.99
C HIS A 98 9.47 -8.71 4.35
N THR A 99 8.42 -9.36 4.86
CA THR A 99 7.09 -8.80 5.15
C THR A 99 6.33 -8.31 3.92
N ARG A 100 5.00 -8.34 4.02
CA ARG A 100 4.13 -7.58 3.12
C ARG A 100 4.39 -6.07 3.25
N GLY A 101 4.37 -5.30 2.18
CA GLY A 101 4.37 -3.83 2.23
C GLY A 101 5.61 -3.15 2.82
N HIS A 102 6.66 -3.88 3.22
CA HIS A 102 7.93 -3.35 3.71
C HIS A 102 7.78 -2.26 4.81
N GLY A 103 6.85 -2.46 5.75
CA GLY A 103 6.47 -1.42 6.74
C GLY A 103 7.14 -1.59 8.10
N GLN A 104 7.69 -0.51 8.70
CA GLN A 104 8.09 -0.47 10.13
C GLN A 104 6.93 -0.78 11.07
N LEU A 105 5.73 -0.40 10.66
CA LEU A 105 4.53 -0.43 11.48
C LEU A 105 3.82 -1.80 11.43
N SER A 106 4.34 -2.70 10.60
CA SER A 106 3.99 -4.13 10.66
C SER A 106 4.46 -4.79 11.96
N MET A 107 5.31 -4.13 12.77
CA MET A 107 5.93 -4.71 13.96
C MET A 107 5.65 -3.91 15.25
N THR A 108 4.49 -3.27 15.36
CA THR A 108 4.08 -2.56 16.60
C THR A 108 3.26 -3.43 17.56
N ASP A 109 2.55 -4.44 17.05
CA ASP A 109 1.76 -5.40 17.81
C ASP A 109 1.72 -6.79 17.14
N VAL A 110 1.24 -7.79 17.88
CA VAL A 110 1.23 -9.20 17.46
C VAL A 110 0.30 -9.44 16.26
N GLY A 111 -0.85 -8.77 16.22
CA GLY A 111 -1.83 -8.93 15.14
C GLY A 111 -1.31 -8.37 13.81
N GLY A 112 -0.68 -7.19 13.85
CA GLY A 112 -0.01 -6.58 12.70
C GLY A 112 1.12 -7.47 12.16
N CYS A 113 2.03 -7.91 13.03
CA CYS A 113 3.16 -8.75 12.65
C CYS A 113 2.69 -10.05 11.98
N GLN A 114 1.68 -10.70 12.55
CA GLN A 114 1.10 -11.91 11.99
C GLN A 114 0.49 -11.68 10.60
N ALA A 115 -0.34 -10.66 10.44
CA ALA A 115 -1.02 -10.40 9.17
C ALA A 115 -0.04 -10.15 8.03
N TYR A 116 1.01 -9.36 8.28
CA TYR A 116 1.97 -8.94 7.26
C TYR A 116 2.95 -10.05 6.87
N VAL A 117 3.41 -10.83 7.84
CA VAL A 117 4.30 -11.97 7.57
C VAL A 117 3.52 -13.08 6.86
N TRP A 118 2.34 -13.45 7.37
CA TRP A 118 1.60 -14.61 6.88
C TRP A 118 1.01 -14.37 5.50
N THR A 119 0.49 -13.16 5.23
CA THR A 119 -0.07 -12.90 3.90
C THR A 119 0.98 -13.07 2.80
N LEU A 120 2.22 -12.62 3.05
CA LEU A 120 3.29 -12.81 2.08
C LEU A 120 3.69 -14.29 1.95
N GLU A 121 3.75 -15.05 3.05
CA GLU A 121 3.96 -16.51 2.97
C GLU A 121 2.86 -17.17 2.14
N ASP A 122 1.59 -16.78 2.34
CA ASP A 122 0.45 -17.33 1.61
C ASP A 122 0.55 -17.03 0.12
N GLU A 123 0.98 -15.81 -0.26
CA GLU A 123 1.26 -15.46 -1.66
C GLU A 123 2.39 -16.31 -2.26
N MET A 124 3.48 -16.53 -1.52
CA MET A 124 4.57 -17.41 -1.96
C MET A 124 4.08 -18.84 -2.19
N MET A 125 3.33 -19.38 -1.23
CA MET A 125 2.79 -20.73 -1.27
C MET A 125 1.76 -20.91 -2.40
N ALA A 126 0.89 -19.94 -2.62
CA ALA A 126 -0.04 -19.91 -3.76
C ALA A 126 0.70 -19.93 -5.12
N ASN A 127 1.92 -19.39 -5.15
CA ASN A 127 2.81 -19.41 -6.32
C ASN A 127 3.76 -20.62 -6.33
N ARG A 128 3.49 -21.67 -5.54
CA ARG A 128 4.28 -22.90 -5.42
C ARG A 128 5.73 -22.67 -4.99
N ILE A 129 5.98 -21.61 -4.23
CA ILE A 129 7.26 -21.37 -3.57
C ILE A 129 7.18 -22.00 -2.17
N PRO A 130 8.19 -22.78 -1.75
CA PRO A 130 8.22 -23.34 -0.41
C PRO A 130 8.11 -22.26 0.66
N ARG A 131 7.42 -22.59 1.75
CA ARG A 131 7.26 -21.70 2.90
C ARG A 131 8.64 -21.21 3.41
N PRO A 132 8.87 -19.90 3.56
CA PRO A 132 10.13 -19.36 4.07
C PRO A 132 10.47 -19.86 5.48
N THR A 133 11.75 -20.06 5.73
CA THR A 133 12.29 -20.42 7.06
C THR A 133 13.23 -19.36 7.64
N THR A 134 13.57 -18.33 6.87
CA THR A 134 14.34 -17.18 7.36
C THR A 134 13.62 -15.86 7.07
N PHE A 135 13.88 -14.89 7.93
CA PHE A 135 13.20 -13.60 7.94
C PHE A 135 14.19 -12.45 7.81
N CYS A 136 13.73 -11.35 7.22
CA CYS A 136 14.46 -10.11 7.15
C CYS A 136 13.63 -8.97 7.73
N TRP A 137 14.20 -8.26 8.72
CA TRP A 137 13.57 -7.09 9.33
C TRP A 137 13.67 -5.88 8.39
N PRO A 138 12.52 -5.30 7.93
CA PRO A 138 12.52 -4.04 7.19
C PRO A 138 13.28 -2.94 7.94
N PHE A 139 14.10 -2.19 7.21
CA PHE A 139 14.92 -1.09 7.74
C PHE A 139 15.87 -1.47 8.89
N TYR A 140 16.20 -2.75 9.03
CA TYR A 140 16.96 -3.31 10.15
C TYR A 140 16.32 -3.13 11.54
N ASP A 141 15.03 -2.81 11.61
CA ASP A 141 14.33 -2.55 12.88
C ASP A 141 13.93 -3.87 13.56
N SER A 142 14.90 -4.56 14.13
CA SER A 142 14.64 -5.81 14.85
C SER A 142 13.93 -5.56 16.18
N ASN A 143 12.95 -6.40 16.49
CA ASN A 143 12.14 -6.24 17.69
C ASN A 143 12.08 -7.55 18.51
N PRO A 144 12.81 -7.63 19.64
CA PRO A 144 12.88 -8.82 20.49
C PRO A 144 11.53 -9.36 20.96
N LYS A 145 10.48 -8.53 21.00
CA LYS A 145 9.12 -8.95 21.38
C LYS A 145 8.54 -10.03 20.47
N PHE A 146 9.00 -10.12 19.22
CA PHE A 146 8.48 -11.11 18.26
C PHE A 146 9.42 -12.29 18.02
N PHE A 147 10.58 -12.39 18.67
CA PHE A 147 11.51 -13.51 18.43
C PHE A 147 10.88 -14.86 18.78
N SER A 148 10.15 -14.92 19.90
CA SER A 148 9.39 -16.12 20.30
C SER A 148 8.27 -16.44 19.30
N LEU A 149 7.66 -15.42 18.71
CA LEU A 149 6.61 -15.56 17.71
C LEU A 149 7.17 -16.12 16.40
N LEU A 150 8.24 -15.52 15.85
CA LEU A 150 8.95 -16.02 14.67
C LEU A 150 9.41 -17.48 14.89
N LYS A 151 9.97 -17.78 16.06
CA LYS A 151 10.32 -19.16 16.44
C LYS A 151 9.11 -20.08 16.43
N SER A 152 7.98 -19.69 17.03
CA SER A 152 6.76 -20.50 17.05
C SER A 152 6.19 -20.76 15.65
N TRP A 153 6.53 -19.89 14.69
CA TRP A 153 6.15 -20.02 13.30
C TRP A 153 7.13 -20.88 12.49
N GLY A 154 8.24 -21.31 13.08
CA GLY A 154 9.23 -22.17 12.42
C GLY A 154 10.35 -21.41 11.70
N TYR A 155 10.49 -20.11 11.93
CA TYR A 155 11.68 -19.38 11.47
C TYR A 155 12.90 -19.81 12.28
N THR A 156 14.04 -19.97 11.59
CA THR A 156 15.32 -20.38 12.21
C THR A 156 16.27 -19.20 12.39
N PHE A 157 16.27 -18.26 11.45
CA PHE A 157 17.06 -17.04 11.51
C PHE A 157 16.26 -15.81 11.09
N ALA A 158 16.57 -14.66 11.68
CA ALA A 158 16.08 -13.37 11.24
C ALA A 158 17.20 -12.33 11.22
N ARG A 159 17.30 -11.56 10.14
CA ARG A 159 18.47 -10.72 9.86
C ARG A 159 18.19 -9.23 10.10
N GLY A 160 19.00 -8.60 10.95
CA GLY A 160 19.06 -7.15 11.21
C GLY A 160 20.28 -6.50 10.58
N GLY A 161 20.68 -5.30 11.02
CA GLY A 161 21.81 -4.56 10.42
C GLY A 161 22.59 -3.73 11.42
N TYR A 162 23.91 -3.92 11.46
CA TYR A 162 24.80 -3.33 12.49
C TYR A 162 26.23 -3.05 12.02
N GLY A 163 26.59 -3.42 10.78
CA GLY A 163 27.94 -3.23 10.24
C GLY A 163 29.01 -4.05 10.96
N ARG A 164 28.68 -5.28 11.39
CA ARG A 164 29.61 -6.21 12.04
C ARG A 164 29.31 -7.66 11.70
N THR A 165 30.28 -8.53 11.98
CA THR A 165 30.14 -10.00 11.88
C THR A 165 29.12 -10.56 12.87
N TYR A 166 28.46 -11.65 12.48
CA TYR A 166 27.62 -12.49 13.35
C TYR A 166 28.49 -13.45 14.17
N ASP A 167 28.29 -13.44 15.49
CA ASP A 167 28.92 -14.37 16.42
C ASP A 167 27.87 -15.34 16.99
N PRO A 168 27.80 -16.59 16.51
CA PRO A 168 26.71 -17.49 16.84
C PRO A 168 26.65 -17.91 18.31
N THR A 169 27.71 -17.73 19.09
CA THR A 169 27.70 -18.05 20.52
C THR A 169 27.35 -16.85 21.40
N GLN A 170 27.17 -15.66 20.82
CA GLN A 170 26.86 -14.41 21.53
C GLN A 170 25.61 -13.71 21.02
N ASP A 171 25.28 -13.87 19.74
CA ASP A 171 24.19 -13.17 19.07
C ASP A 171 22.95 -14.06 18.88
N ASN A 172 21.77 -13.51 19.22
CA ASN A 172 20.49 -14.18 18.97
C ASN A 172 20.27 -14.44 17.46
N PRO A 173 19.82 -15.63 17.05
CA PRO A 173 19.59 -15.98 15.64
C PRO A 173 18.44 -15.19 15.01
N PHE A 174 17.58 -14.53 15.79
CA PHE A 174 16.52 -13.64 15.27
C PHE A 174 16.95 -12.18 15.14
N ASP A 175 18.23 -11.88 15.36
CA ASP A 175 18.83 -10.55 15.21
C ASP A 175 20.23 -10.65 14.59
N VAL A 176 20.37 -11.37 13.49
CA VAL A 176 21.66 -11.63 12.83
C VAL A 176 22.25 -10.31 12.29
N PRO A 177 23.45 -9.88 12.73
CA PRO A 177 24.14 -8.72 12.20
C PRO A 177 24.55 -8.88 10.75
N SER A 178 24.53 -7.78 10.01
CA SER A 178 24.96 -7.73 8.61
C SER A 178 25.68 -6.43 8.24
N PHE A 179 26.41 -6.50 7.13
CA PHE A 179 27.02 -5.36 6.44
C PHE A 179 26.18 -4.99 5.22
N ALA A 180 25.69 -3.74 5.17
CA ALA A 180 24.99 -3.22 4.00
C ALA A 180 25.97 -2.99 2.84
N ALA A 181 25.54 -3.36 1.63
CA ALA A 181 26.21 -3.08 0.37
C ALA A 181 25.34 -2.11 -0.45
N GLY A 182 25.93 -1.01 -0.94
CA GLY A 182 25.30 0.02 -1.78
C GLY A 182 25.42 1.47 -1.26
N GLY A 183 25.13 2.43 -2.15
CA GLY A 183 25.05 3.88 -1.86
C GLY A 183 26.30 4.73 -2.13
N ALA A 184 26.14 6.06 -2.04
CA ALA A 184 27.20 7.03 -2.34
C ALA A 184 28.37 6.90 -1.34
N GLY A 185 29.48 6.32 -1.79
CA GLY A 185 30.73 6.22 -1.03
C GLY A 185 31.21 4.79 -0.71
N GLN A 186 30.46 3.74 -1.06
CA GLN A 186 30.97 2.37 -0.92
C GLN A 186 31.84 1.94 -2.11
N THR A 187 32.92 1.21 -1.82
CA THR A 187 33.92 0.74 -2.79
C THR A 187 34.07 -0.78 -2.73
N LEU A 188 34.64 -1.38 -3.78
CA LEU A 188 35.01 -2.80 -3.79
C LEU A 188 35.88 -3.15 -2.57
N ASP A 189 36.86 -2.30 -2.26
CA ASP A 189 37.77 -2.48 -1.13
C ASP A 189 37.02 -2.52 0.21
N GLY A 190 35.98 -1.69 0.37
CA GLY A 190 35.12 -1.73 1.54
C GLY A 190 34.39 -3.07 1.70
N MET A 191 33.84 -3.61 0.60
CA MET A 191 33.18 -4.92 0.61
C MET A 191 34.18 -6.07 0.85
N ILE A 192 35.36 -6.01 0.24
CA ILE A 192 36.45 -6.98 0.48
C ILE A 192 36.87 -6.95 1.95
N SER A 193 37.03 -5.75 2.53
CA SER A 193 37.39 -5.60 3.93
C SER A 193 36.31 -6.16 4.87
N ALA A 194 35.02 -6.09 4.50
CA ALA A 194 33.94 -6.72 5.26
C ALA A 194 34.02 -8.24 5.22
N VAL A 195 34.11 -8.86 4.03
CA VAL A 195 34.16 -10.33 3.90
C VAL A 195 35.41 -10.96 4.49
N GLN A 196 36.54 -10.23 4.50
CA GLN A 196 37.77 -10.65 5.17
C GLN A 196 37.61 -10.75 6.70
N GLN A 197 36.54 -10.25 7.31
CA GLN A 197 36.27 -10.45 8.73
C GLN A 197 35.65 -11.83 9.04
N ALA A 198 35.43 -12.68 8.04
CA ALA A 198 34.93 -14.05 8.21
C ALA A 198 36.02 -14.99 8.80
N THR A 199 36.45 -14.70 10.02
CA THR A 199 37.52 -15.39 10.74
C THR A 199 37.18 -15.56 12.22
N GLY A 200 37.87 -16.48 12.91
CA GLY A 200 37.77 -16.63 14.36
C GLY A 200 36.42 -17.16 14.83
N GLY A 201 35.79 -18.03 14.02
CA GLY A 201 34.49 -18.63 14.33
C GLY A 201 33.28 -17.75 14.02
N LYS A 202 33.48 -16.58 13.41
CA LYS A 202 32.40 -15.62 13.07
C LYS A 202 31.97 -15.75 11.61
N VAL A 203 30.73 -15.36 11.34
CA VAL A 203 30.13 -15.36 9.99
C VAL A 203 29.95 -13.92 9.51
N VAL A 204 30.31 -13.64 8.26
CA VAL A 204 29.96 -12.37 7.62
C VAL A 204 28.64 -12.55 6.89
N VAL A 205 27.68 -11.66 7.15
CA VAL A 205 26.43 -11.57 6.38
C VAL A 205 26.45 -10.26 5.61
N MET A 206 26.32 -10.34 4.28
CA MET A 206 26.23 -9.17 3.40
C MET A 206 24.77 -8.94 3.01
N THR A 207 24.33 -7.69 3.05
CA THR A 207 23.01 -7.25 2.59
C THR A 207 23.15 -6.44 1.32
N PHE A 208 22.56 -6.93 0.25
CA PHE A 208 22.39 -6.20 -1.00
C PHE A 208 20.89 -5.85 -1.13
N HIS A 209 20.55 -4.70 -1.73
CA HIS A 209 19.19 -4.48 -2.23
C HIS A 209 19.17 -4.96 -3.69
N GLY A 210 19.02 -4.06 -4.66
CA GLY A 210 19.20 -4.36 -6.08
C GLY A 210 20.64 -4.25 -6.61
N THR A 211 20.96 -5.09 -7.61
CA THR A 211 22.22 -5.04 -8.40
C THR A 211 21.91 -4.83 -9.89
N PRO A 212 21.29 -3.70 -10.29
CA PRO A 212 21.05 -2.48 -9.52
C PRO A 212 19.63 -2.41 -8.91
N ASP A 213 19.39 -1.42 -8.04
CA ASP A 213 18.08 -1.06 -7.50
C ASP A 213 17.54 0.19 -8.19
N MET A 214 16.38 0.09 -8.84
CA MET A 214 15.79 1.18 -9.62
C MET A 214 14.90 2.11 -8.78
N GLU A 215 14.30 1.58 -7.71
CA GLU A 215 13.42 2.36 -6.83
C GLU A 215 14.27 3.14 -5.82
N HIS A 216 15.29 2.48 -5.26
CA HIS A 216 16.14 3.02 -4.21
C HIS A 216 17.60 3.11 -4.68
N ALA A 217 17.86 3.94 -5.69
CA ALA A 217 19.20 4.15 -6.24
C ALA A 217 20.26 4.50 -5.16
N GLY A 218 19.85 5.15 -4.07
CA GLY A 218 20.72 5.49 -2.93
C GLY A 218 21.26 4.29 -2.13
N VAL A 219 20.73 3.07 -2.31
CA VAL A 219 21.20 1.84 -1.67
C VAL A 219 21.48 0.71 -2.66
N GLY A 220 21.37 0.97 -3.97
CA GLY A 220 21.71 0.02 -5.02
C GLY A 220 23.22 -0.20 -5.16
N VAL A 221 23.58 -1.36 -5.73
CA VAL A 221 24.97 -1.72 -6.05
C VAL A 221 25.16 -1.83 -7.56
N ASP A 222 26.27 -1.32 -8.08
CA ASP A 222 26.65 -1.49 -9.47
C ASP A 222 26.83 -3.00 -9.79
N PRO A 223 26.19 -3.53 -10.85
CA PRO A 223 26.33 -4.93 -11.27
C PRO A 223 27.77 -5.41 -11.46
N ASP A 224 28.64 -4.56 -12.02
CA ASP A 224 30.03 -4.88 -12.27
C ASP A 224 30.83 -4.92 -10.97
N LEU A 225 30.52 -4.06 -10.01
CA LEU A 225 31.13 -4.07 -8.69
C LEU A 225 30.74 -5.32 -7.89
N PHE A 226 29.47 -5.76 -8.03
CA PHE A 226 28.99 -7.00 -7.42
C PHE A 226 29.71 -8.23 -8.01
N GLU A 227 29.87 -8.32 -9.33
CA GLU A 227 30.59 -9.44 -9.95
C GLU A 227 32.09 -9.45 -9.58
N ASP A 228 32.73 -8.28 -9.43
CA ASP A 228 34.10 -8.18 -8.93
C ASP A 228 34.26 -8.80 -7.53
N LEU A 229 33.32 -8.52 -6.63
CA LEU A 229 33.32 -9.13 -5.29
C LEU A 229 33.15 -10.65 -5.37
N VAL A 230 32.23 -11.14 -6.20
CA VAL A 230 32.00 -12.59 -6.38
C VAL A 230 33.24 -13.30 -6.93
N GLU A 231 33.93 -12.69 -7.90
CA GLU A 231 35.20 -13.19 -8.45
C GLU A 231 36.30 -13.22 -7.39
N TYR A 232 36.46 -12.14 -6.60
CA TYR A 232 37.40 -12.10 -5.47
C TYR A 232 37.16 -13.26 -4.48
N LEU A 233 35.90 -13.48 -4.11
CA LEU A 233 35.52 -14.55 -3.18
C LEU A 233 35.84 -15.92 -3.76
N LYS A 234 35.59 -16.13 -5.05
CA LYS A 234 35.90 -17.38 -5.75
C LYS A 234 37.40 -17.66 -5.79
N ASP A 235 38.20 -16.67 -6.17
CA ASP A 235 39.66 -16.79 -6.30
C ASP A 235 40.35 -17.04 -4.96
N ASN A 236 39.77 -16.52 -3.88
CA ASN A 236 40.23 -16.69 -2.51
C ASN A 236 39.52 -17.82 -1.74
N LYS A 237 38.76 -18.67 -2.45
CA LYS A 237 38.15 -19.91 -1.91
C LYS A 237 37.19 -19.67 -0.74
N TYR A 238 36.45 -18.57 -0.76
CA TYR A 238 35.35 -18.35 0.18
C TYR A 238 34.21 -19.33 -0.08
N LYS A 239 33.48 -19.68 0.99
CA LYS A 239 32.23 -20.41 0.92
C LYS A 239 31.08 -19.42 1.10
N VAL A 240 30.26 -19.25 0.06
CA VAL A 240 29.08 -18.38 0.09
C VAL A 240 27.82 -19.24 0.11
N ILE A 241 27.02 -19.11 1.16
CA ILE A 241 25.81 -19.92 1.40
C ILE A 241 24.56 -19.06 1.56
N ALA A 242 23.39 -19.71 1.53
CA ALA A 242 22.14 -19.11 1.96
C ALA A 242 22.03 -19.08 3.49
N MET A 243 21.26 -18.15 4.03
CA MET A 243 20.98 -17.99 5.46
C MET A 243 20.42 -19.27 6.08
N ARG A 244 19.49 -19.97 5.42
CA ARG A 244 18.93 -21.25 5.92
C ARG A 244 19.99 -22.31 6.18
N ASP A 245 21.09 -22.29 5.44
CA ASP A 245 22.13 -23.32 5.51
C ASP A 245 23.01 -23.17 6.77
N LEU A 246 22.89 -22.05 7.51
CA LEU A 246 23.55 -21.87 8.80
C LEU A 246 23.12 -22.90 9.85
N VAL A 247 21.93 -23.50 9.71
CA VAL A 247 21.47 -24.58 10.60
C VAL A 247 22.40 -25.80 10.60
N GLU A 248 23.23 -25.97 9.57
CA GLU A 248 24.24 -27.03 9.58
C GLU A 248 25.29 -26.82 10.68
N TYR A 249 25.61 -25.57 10.99
CA TYR A 249 26.66 -25.19 11.95
C TYR A 249 26.10 -24.81 13.31
N ILE A 250 24.88 -24.25 13.34
CA ILE A 250 24.31 -23.57 14.49
C ILE A 250 23.00 -24.25 14.87
N ASP A 251 22.78 -24.43 16.18
CA ASP A 251 21.50 -24.83 16.74
C ASP A 251 20.65 -23.59 17.08
N PRO A 252 19.73 -23.15 16.19
CA PRO A 252 18.98 -21.91 16.39
C PRO A 252 18.09 -21.97 17.64
N GLU A 253 17.66 -23.16 18.08
CA GLU A 253 16.84 -23.28 19.28
C GLU A 253 17.61 -22.94 20.56
N LYS A 254 18.88 -23.35 20.63
CA LYS A 254 19.78 -23.03 21.73
C LYS A 254 20.24 -21.58 21.65
N ALA A 255 20.60 -21.12 20.44
CA ALA A 255 21.05 -19.75 20.20
C ALA A 255 19.95 -18.71 20.50
N ALA A 256 18.67 -19.07 20.36
CA ALA A 256 17.54 -18.20 20.71
C ALA A 256 17.50 -17.77 22.20
N ARG A 257 18.32 -18.36 23.07
CA ARG A 257 18.48 -17.97 24.49
C ARG A 257 19.47 -16.81 24.69
N LEU A 258 20.24 -16.47 23.65
CA LEU A 258 21.21 -15.38 23.68
C LEU A 258 20.52 -14.01 23.59
N PRO A 259 21.16 -12.94 24.08
CA PRO A 259 20.63 -11.59 23.96
C PRO A 259 20.58 -11.13 22.49
N ALA A 260 19.68 -10.19 22.19
CA ALA A 260 19.60 -9.57 20.86
C ALA A 260 20.89 -8.80 20.56
N ALA A 261 21.44 -8.94 19.35
CA ALA A 261 22.67 -8.29 18.93
C ALA A 261 22.65 -6.76 19.12
N MET A 262 21.49 -6.13 18.92
CA MET A 262 21.29 -4.68 19.14
C MET A 262 21.60 -4.21 20.58
N THR A 263 21.42 -5.09 21.57
CA THR A 263 21.62 -4.74 22.99
C THR A 263 23.09 -4.56 23.35
N MET A 264 23.98 -5.21 22.59
CA MET A 264 25.43 -5.16 22.78
C MET A 264 26.07 -3.86 22.23
N LEU A 265 25.34 -3.08 21.41
CA LEU A 265 25.82 -1.81 20.86
C LEU A 265 25.63 -0.62 21.82
N ARG A 266 24.79 -0.76 22.86
CA ARG A 266 24.47 0.33 23.81
C ARG A 266 25.39 0.42 25.02
N THR A 267 26.29 -0.54 25.24
CA THR A 267 27.08 -0.63 26.49
C THR A 267 28.59 -0.48 26.32
N LYS A 268 29.14 -0.40 25.11
CA LYS A 268 30.59 -0.26 24.90
C LYS A 268 30.95 0.92 24.01
N LYS A 269 31.25 2.04 24.67
CA LYS A 269 32.20 3.05 24.20
C LYS A 269 33.64 2.53 24.39
N GLU A 270 33.93 1.32 23.92
CA GLU A 270 35.30 0.81 23.80
C GLU A 270 35.77 1.10 22.37
N LYS A 271 36.90 1.77 22.23
CA LYS A 271 37.64 1.87 20.96
C LYS A 271 38.00 0.44 20.54
N ALA A 272 37.14 -0.23 19.77
CA ALA A 272 37.40 -1.57 19.29
C ALA A 272 38.61 -1.52 18.35
N GLU A 273 39.63 -2.34 18.64
CA GLU A 273 40.68 -2.64 17.67
C GLU A 273 40.06 -3.12 16.36
N ALA A 274 40.70 -2.80 15.24
CA ALA A 274 40.23 -3.26 13.93
C ALA A 274 40.06 -4.79 13.98
N PRO A 275 38.89 -5.33 13.58
CA PRO A 275 38.62 -6.75 13.66
C PRO A 275 39.69 -7.53 12.88
N PRO A 276 40.11 -8.70 13.38
CA PRO A 276 41.08 -9.52 12.67
C PRO A 276 40.56 -9.85 11.27
N LEU A 277 41.44 -9.73 10.29
CA LEU A 277 41.15 -10.07 8.90
C LEU A 277 41.77 -11.43 8.56
N VAL A 278 41.09 -12.16 7.70
CA VAL A 278 41.59 -13.37 7.06
C VAL A 278 42.95 -13.08 6.42
N LYS A 279 43.95 -13.91 6.73
CA LYS A 279 45.31 -13.78 6.17
C LYS A 279 45.46 -14.61 4.89
N GLY A 280 46.28 -14.10 3.97
CA GLY A 280 46.73 -14.83 2.79
C GLY A 280 45.81 -14.75 1.56
N ASP A 281 44.80 -13.87 1.60
CA ASP A 281 43.99 -13.58 0.41
C ASP A 281 44.83 -12.83 -0.63
N LYS A 282 44.66 -13.20 -1.90
CA LYS A 282 45.23 -12.51 -3.06
C LYS A 282 44.47 -11.19 -3.27
N PRO A 283 45.17 -10.10 -3.65
CA PRO A 283 44.50 -8.86 -4.02
C PRO A 283 43.56 -9.10 -5.20
N PHE A 284 42.46 -8.35 -5.26
CA PHE A 284 41.58 -8.40 -6.42
C PHE A 284 42.32 -7.86 -7.65
N VAL A 285 42.27 -8.62 -8.75
CA VAL A 285 42.78 -8.20 -10.04
C VAL A 285 41.61 -8.25 -11.02
N PRO A 286 41.13 -7.09 -11.53
CA PRO A 286 40.01 -7.07 -12.46
C PRO A 286 40.26 -7.98 -13.66
N GLY A 287 39.36 -8.94 -13.89
CA GLY A 287 39.39 -9.78 -15.09
C GLY A 287 39.17 -8.97 -16.37
N LYS A 288 39.68 -9.46 -17.50
CA LYS A 288 39.31 -8.94 -18.82
C LYS A 288 37.88 -9.37 -19.16
N ARG A 289 36.89 -8.65 -18.64
CA ARG A 289 35.48 -8.79 -19.04
C ARG A 289 34.93 -7.47 -19.57
N GLU A 290 33.97 -7.57 -20.49
CA GLU A 290 33.19 -6.41 -20.93
C GLU A 290 32.34 -5.92 -19.74
N ARG A 291 32.45 -4.62 -19.45
CA ARG A 291 31.74 -3.96 -18.34
C ARG A 291 30.38 -3.51 -18.84
N ARG A 292 29.35 -3.62 -17.99
CA ARG A 292 27.97 -3.23 -18.31
C ARG A 292 27.79 -1.71 -18.35
N GLY A 293 28.64 -0.96 -17.64
CA GLY A 293 28.68 0.52 -17.70
C GLY A 293 27.40 1.19 -17.20
N TYR A 294 26.80 0.65 -16.13
CA TYR A 294 25.51 1.11 -15.62
C TYR A 294 25.62 2.46 -14.88
N GLU A 295 24.72 3.41 -15.19
CA GLU A 295 24.60 4.70 -14.49
C GLU A 295 23.16 4.88 -13.95
N PHE A 296 23.02 5.38 -12.71
CA PHE A 296 21.70 5.66 -12.12
C PHE A 296 21.03 6.90 -12.76
N PRO A 297 19.69 6.89 -12.96
CA PRO A 297 18.96 8.05 -13.48
C PRO A 297 19.07 9.30 -12.58
N LYS A 298 19.21 10.49 -13.18
CA LYS A 298 19.47 11.76 -12.46
C LYS A 298 18.27 12.24 -11.64
N GLU A 299 17.07 11.89 -12.06
CA GLU A 299 15.79 12.29 -11.47
C GLU A 299 15.63 11.79 -10.03
N LEU A 300 16.35 10.73 -9.65
CA LEU A 300 16.32 10.12 -8.32
C LEU A 300 17.27 10.80 -7.29
N THR A 301 17.83 11.99 -7.60
CA THR A 301 18.87 12.67 -6.79
C THR A 301 18.76 14.23 -6.63
N GLY A 302 17.55 14.85 -6.74
CA GLY A 302 17.36 16.32 -6.91
C GLY A 302 17.39 17.31 -5.68
N PRO A 303 17.28 18.66 -5.90
CA PRO A 303 17.51 19.78 -4.92
C PRO A 303 16.29 20.33 -4.10
N TRP A 304 16.52 21.20 -3.09
CA TRP A 304 15.51 21.75 -2.11
C TRP A 304 14.67 22.96 -2.60
N THR A 305 13.42 23.12 -2.11
CA THR A 305 12.38 24.01 -2.70
C THR A 305 11.73 25.08 -1.77
N VAL A 306 12.13 25.22 -0.49
CA VAL A 306 11.42 26.05 0.53
C VAL A 306 11.78 27.55 0.49
N LYS A 307 10.79 28.47 0.63
CA LYS A 307 10.93 29.92 0.36
C LYS A 307 10.50 30.87 1.52
N GLU A 308 10.60 30.43 2.78
CA GLU A 308 9.97 31.13 3.92
C GLU A 308 10.85 32.14 4.68
N ILE A 309 10.18 33.16 5.25
CA ILE A 309 10.66 33.98 6.38
C ILE A 309 10.11 33.40 7.70
N TYR A 310 10.97 32.83 8.56
CA TYR A 310 10.55 32.18 9.81
C TYR A 310 10.30 33.15 10.97
N ARG A 311 11.05 34.25 11.01
CA ARG A 311 10.95 35.28 12.05
C ARG A 311 11.23 36.64 11.47
N LEU A 312 10.57 37.66 11.98
CA LEU A 312 10.88 39.05 11.68
C LEU A 312 10.88 39.88 12.98
N ALA A 313 11.98 40.55 13.26
CA ALA A 313 12.24 41.36 14.45
C ALA A 313 12.61 42.80 14.08
N LEU A 314 12.22 43.75 14.93
CA LEU A 314 12.70 45.12 14.91
C LEU A 314 13.54 45.38 16.18
N PRO A 315 14.62 46.17 16.11
CA PRO A 315 15.47 46.42 17.27
C PRO A 315 14.75 47.04 18.48
N ASP A 316 13.74 47.90 18.27
CA ASP A 316 13.20 48.78 19.34
C ASP A 316 11.66 48.80 19.53
N ALA A 317 10.84 47.93 18.91
CA ALA A 317 9.41 47.82 19.24
C ALA A 317 8.73 46.50 18.83
N VAL A 318 7.52 46.31 19.37
CA VAL A 318 6.70 45.10 19.56
C VAL A 318 6.46 44.21 18.33
N THR A 319 6.46 42.90 18.62
CA THR A 319 6.19 41.69 17.82
C THR A 319 5.29 41.83 16.61
N THR A 320 5.73 41.21 15.52
CA THR A 320 5.16 41.31 14.17
C THR A 320 4.22 40.14 13.88
N ALA A 321 3.00 40.47 13.44
CA ALA A 321 2.10 39.48 12.90
C ALA A 321 2.51 39.19 11.44
N ILE A 322 3.15 38.05 11.22
CA ILE A 322 3.38 37.50 9.88
C ILE A 322 2.06 36.87 9.40
N ASN A 323 1.62 37.23 8.20
CA ASN A 323 0.32 36.84 7.64
C ASN A 323 0.49 36.39 6.18
N GLY A 324 0.80 35.11 5.96
CA GLY A 324 1.15 34.58 4.65
C GLY A 324 2.33 35.35 4.05
N SER A 325 2.17 35.87 2.84
CA SER A 325 3.15 36.79 2.23
C SER A 325 3.09 38.21 2.78
N THR A 326 2.11 38.61 3.57
CA THR A 326 2.01 39.99 4.09
C THR A 326 2.50 40.06 5.53
N ILE A 327 3.37 41.00 5.87
CA ILE A 327 3.85 41.20 7.24
C ILE A 327 3.45 42.61 7.70
N THR A 328 2.75 42.71 8.83
CA THR A 328 2.38 44.01 9.42
C THR A 328 3.19 44.25 10.68
N MET A 329 4.00 45.31 10.66
CA MET A 329 4.76 45.80 11.80
C MET A 329 3.95 46.88 12.50
N ILE A 330 3.44 46.61 13.70
CA ILE A 330 2.74 47.62 14.51
C ILE A 330 3.78 48.32 15.37
N VAL A 331 3.89 49.63 15.21
CA VAL A 331 4.88 50.46 15.91
C VAL A 331 4.18 51.50 16.79
N PRO A 332 4.83 52.00 17.86
CA PRO A 332 4.30 53.09 18.67
C PRO A 332 3.94 54.31 17.81
N PRO A 333 3.03 55.18 18.28
CA PRO A 333 2.49 56.28 17.46
C PRO A 333 3.54 57.30 17.03
N ASN A 334 4.70 57.32 17.69
CA ASN A 334 5.81 58.23 17.38
C ASN A 334 7.02 57.52 16.72
N ALA A 335 6.88 56.27 16.29
CA ALA A 335 7.99 55.53 15.68
C ALA A 335 8.35 56.06 14.29
N GLU A 336 9.65 56.17 14.00
CA GLU A 336 10.17 56.63 12.70
C GLU A 336 10.04 55.53 11.63
N VAL A 337 8.94 55.54 10.88
CA VAL A 337 8.65 54.53 9.85
C VAL A 337 9.50 54.67 8.57
N LYS A 338 10.22 55.79 8.39
CA LYS A 338 11.01 56.07 7.18
C LYS A 338 12.37 55.38 7.14
N ALA A 339 12.82 54.83 8.27
CA ALA A 339 14.17 54.27 8.43
C ALA A 339 14.18 52.98 9.26
N LEU A 340 13.19 52.10 9.06
CA LEU A 340 13.16 50.81 9.77
C LEU A 340 14.06 49.78 9.08
N ALA A 341 14.74 48.96 9.88
CA ALA A 341 15.61 47.87 9.42
C ALA A 341 15.15 46.52 10.01
N PRO A 342 14.16 45.85 9.39
CA PRO A 342 13.68 44.56 9.87
C PRO A 342 14.75 43.48 9.71
N VAL A 343 14.99 42.70 10.77
CA VAL A 343 15.85 41.52 10.75
C VAL A 343 14.98 40.28 10.68
N PHE A 344 15.25 39.39 9.74
CA PHE A 344 14.54 38.14 9.58
C PHE A 344 15.44 36.92 9.39
N GLU A 345 14.91 35.75 9.77
CA GLU A 345 15.49 34.41 9.58
C GLU A 345 14.81 33.70 8.39
N LEU A 346 15.59 33.03 7.52
CA LEU A 346 15.09 32.38 6.30
C LEU A 346 15.18 30.85 6.34
N ALA A 347 14.44 30.20 5.44
CA ALA A 347 14.62 28.79 5.08
C ALA A 347 16.07 28.44 4.69
N ARG A 348 16.48 27.19 4.97
CA ARG A 348 17.84 26.71 4.68
C ARG A 348 18.14 26.85 3.19
N PHE A 349 19.28 27.47 2.87
CA PHE A 349 19.74 27.80 1.51
C PHE A 349 18.93 28.87 0.76
N ALA A 350 17.86 29.41 1.36
CA ALA A 350 17.11 30.49 0.75
C ALA A 350 17.84 31.83 0.88
N LYS A 351 17.55 32.74 -0.06
CA LYS A 351 18.11 34.10 -0.11
C LYS A 351 16.99 35.13 -0.22
N ALA A 352 17.17 36.30 0.38
CA ALA A 352 16.21 37.40 0.33
C ALA A 352 16.75 38.63 -0.40
N GLU A 353 15.87 39.31 -1.12
CA GLU A 353 16.12 40.60 -1.77
C GLU A 353 15.02 41.60 -1.40
N PRO A 354 15.33 42.70 -0.67
CA PRO A 354 16.64 43.04 -0.12
C PRO A 354 17.04 42.13 1.07
N PRO A 355 18.34 42.02 1.40
CA PRO A 355 18.82 41.21 2.51
C PRO A 355 18.24 41.63 3.88
N SER A 356 18.23 40.67 4.82
CA SER A 356 17.86 40.89 6.22
C SER A 356 18.64 42.05 6.85
N GLY A 357 17.95 42.94 7.57
CA GLY A 357 18.53 44.13 8.20
C GLY A 357 18.68 45.35 7.29
N THR A 358 18.18 45.32 6.05
CA THR A 358 18.24 46.48 5.15
C THR A 358 17.26 47.59 5.60
N VAL A 359 17.76 48.83 5.75
CA VAL A 359 16.95 50.02 6.05
C VAL A 359 16.01 50.36 4.88
N ARG A 360 14.72 50.57 5.18
CA ARG A 360 13.68 50.89 4.17
C ARG A 360 12.68 51.92 4.73
N ASP A 361 12.03 52.64 3.80
CA ASP A 361 10.92 53.55 4.09
C ASP A 361 9.58 52.80 4.05
N PHE A 362 8.94 52.63 5.21
CA PHE A 362 7.65 51.98 5.35
C PHE A 362 6.46 52.94 5.36
N SER A 363 6.63 54.18 4.90
CA SER A 363 5.51 55.08 4.58
C SER A 363 4.57 54.49 3.52
N SER A 364 5.05 53.49 2.77
CA SER A 364 4.28 52.60 1.90
C SER A 364 4.77 51.15 2.06
N PRO A 365 3.95 50.12 1.76
CA PRO A 365 4.35 48.72 1.85
C PRO A 365 5.60 48.41 1.00
N GLN A 366 6.47 47.56 1.52
CA GLN A 366 7.75 47.16 0.91
C GLN A 366 7.72 45.68 0.51
N VAL A 367 8.29 45.32 -0.64
CA VAL A 367 8.35 43.92 -1.11
C VAL A 367 9.73 43.30 -0.84
N TYR A 368 9.73 42.06 -0.36
CA TYR A 368 10.91 41.20 -0.16
C TYR A 368 10.74 39.92 -0.96
N LYS A 369 11.68 39.60 -1.86
CA LYS A 369 11.67 38.38 -2.66
C LYS A 369 12.59 37.33 -2.07
N ILE A 370 12.05 36.15 -1.78
CA ILE A 370 12.77 34.98 -1.27
C ILE A 370 12.99 33.98 -2.40
N THR A 371 14.20 33.45 -2.54
CA THR A 371 14.59 32.46 -3.58
C THR A 371 15.13 31.19 -2.94
N ALA A 372 14.59 30.02 -3.31
CA ALA A 372 15.02 28.69 -2.85
C ALA A 372 16.24 28.15 -3.64
N GLN A 373 16.75 26.97 -3.27
CA GLN A 373 17.91 26.35 -3.91
C GLN A 373 17.63 25.90 -5.35
N ASP A 374 16.41 25.45 -5.62
CA ASP A 374 15.93 25.11 -6.97
C ASP A 374 15.71 26.35 -7.88
N GLY A 375 15.84 27.56 -7.32
CA GLY A 375 15.63 28.82 -8.02
C GLY A 375 14.18 29.32 -8.01
N SER A 376 13.24 28.58 -7.41
CA SER A 376 11.86 29.05 -7.24
C SER A 376 11.77 30.20 -6.22
N THR A 377 10.78 31.08 -6.37
CA THR A 377 10.72 32.34 -5.59
C THR A 377 9.36 32.63 -4.97
N ARG A 378 9.33 33.37 -3.85
CA ARG A 378 8.12 33.89 -3.17
C ARG A 378 8.33 35.35 -2.78
N GLU A 379 7.31 36.20 -2.93
CA GLU A 379 7.35 37.60 -2.51
C GLU A 379 6.60 37.83 -1.20
N TYR A 380 7.13 38.69 -0.33
CA TYR A 380 6.51 39.15 0.91
C TYR A 380 6.30 40.66 0.89
N THR A 381 5.09 41.13 1.21
CA THR A 381 4.75 42.55 1.36
C THR A 381 4.76 42.95 2.84
N VAL A 382 5.71 43.77 3.25
CA VAL A 382 5.89 44.22 4.64
C VAL A 382 5.40 45.67 4.79
N LYS A 383 4.48 45.94 5.72
CA LYS A 383 3.93 47.28 6.00
C LYS A 383 4.12 47.68 7.47
N ALA A 384 4.26 48.98 7.76
CA ALA A 384 4.28 49.50 9.13
C ALA A 384 2.97 50.26 9.45
N VAL A 385 2.44 50.10 10.67
CA VAL A 385 1.22 50.75 11.16
C VAL A 385 1.49 51.35 12.54
N GLN A 386 1.20 52.63 12.72
CA GLN A 386 1.25 53.33 14.01
C GLN A 386 -0.07 53.16 14.77
N ALA A 387 -0.04 52.73 16.03
CA ALA A 387 -1.25 52.54 16.86
C ALA A 387 -1.20 53.38 18.14
N VAL A 388 -2.31 54.05 18.49
CA VAL A 388 -2.43 54.91 19.69
C VAL A 388 -3.14 54.22 20.87
N GLU A 389 -3.86 53.12 20.63
CA GLU A 389 -4.57 52.33 21.65
C GLU A 389 -4.01 50.90 21.75
N PRO A 390 -4.15 50.23 22.91
CA PRO A 390 -3.88 48.80 23.04
C PRO A 390 -4.78 47.98 22.11
N MET A 391 -4.19 47.43 21.05
CA MET A 391 -4.90 46.60 20.06
C MET A 391 -4.39 45.17 20.04
N HIS A 392 -3.14 44.94 20.43
CA HIS A 392 -2.52 43.63 20.38
C HIS A 392 -2.12 43.17 21.78
N PHE A 393 -2.68 42.05 22.19
CA PHE A 393 -2.52 41.46 23.52
C PHE A 393 -1.84 40.10 23.39
N THR A 394 -0.70 39.95 24.05
CA THR A 394 0.08 38.70 24.07
C THR A 394 -0.08 38.02 25.42
N TRP A 395 -0.51 36.76 25.40
CA TRP A 395 -0.53 35.89 26.55
C TRP A 395 0.90 35.49 26.92
N THR A 396 1.31 35.82 28.13
CA THR A 396 2.67 35.61 28.64
C THR A 396 2.77 34.50 29.68
N SER A 397 1.65 33.96 30.14
CA SER A 397 1.65 32.87 31.12
C SER A 397 1.85 31.50 30.46
N LYS A 398 2.55 30.62 31.17
CA LYS A 398 2.64 29.19 30.81
C LYS A 398 1.57 28.34 31.51
N ASP A 399 0.89 28.93 32.49
CA ASP A 399 -0.19 28.29 33.23
C ASP A 399 -1.54 28.66 32.61
N GLY A 400 -2.54 27.78 32.74
CA GLY A 400 -3.92 28.10 32.38
C GLY A 400 -4.50 29.26 33.20
N GLY A 401 -5.69 29.74 32.86
CA GLY A 401 -6.33 30.82 33.63
C GLY A 401 -7.60 31.39 33.03
N ASP A 402 -8.14 32.43 33.65
CA ASP A 402 -9.22 33.20 33.08
C ASP A 402 -8.69 34.27 32.10
N PHE A 403 -9.40 34.45 31.01
CA PHE A 403 -9.14 35.45 29.98
C PHE A 403 -9.06 36.88 30.54
N ALA A 404 -9.80 37.18 31.61
CA ALA A 404 -9.85 38.49 32.27
C ALA A 404 -8.63 38.82 33.15
N GLU A 405 -7.71 37.87 33.39
CA GLU A 405 -6.53 38.09 34.23
C GLU A 405 -5.47 38.97 33.55
N SER A 406 -5.58 40.30 33.71
CA SER A 406 -4.70 41.29 33.06
C SER A 406 -3.20 41.10 33.32
N SER A 407 -2.82 40.49 34.45
CA SER A 407 -1.43 40.18 34.80
C SER A 407 -0.77 39.16 33.85
N LYS A 408 -1.58 38.28 33.23
CA LYS A 408 -1.12 37.25 32.28
C LYS A 408 -0.95 37.79 30.85
N TRP A 409 -1.40 39.01 30.59
CA TRP A 409 -1.32 39.66 29.27
C TRP A 409 -0.26 40.76 29.22
N ARG A 410 0.25 41.04 28.01
CA ARG A 410 1.01 42.24 27.67
C ARG A 410 0.42 42.87 26.42
N ASN A 411 0.22 44.18 26.44
CA ASN A 411 -0.24 44.90 25.25
C ASN A 411 0.93 45.39 24.38
N ASN A 412 0.62 45.89 23.19
CA ASN A 412 1.60 46.46 22.26
C ASN A 412 2.24 47.79 22.69
N LEU A 413 1.84 48.33 23.84
CA LEU A 413 2.48 49.48 24.49
C LEU A 413 3.41 49.06 25.64
N GLY A 414 3.60 47.75 25.86
CA GLY A 414 4.47 47.19 26.90
C GLY A 414 3.84 47.06 28.29
N ALA A 415 2.57 47.46 28.47
CA ALA A 415 1.89 47.41 29.75
C ALA A 415 1.25 46.02 30.03
N ALA A 416 1.18 45.64 31.32
CA ALA A 416 0.42 44.49 31.79
C ALA A 416 -1.09 44.82 31.77
N ALA A 417 -1.74 44.50 30.66
CA ALA A 417 -3.15 44.77 30.42
C ALA A 417 -3.73 43.67 29.53
N GLY A 418 -4.92 43.16 29.90
CA GLY A 418 -5.69 42.24 29.08
C GLY A 418 -6.64 42.98 28.13
N PRO A 419 -7.17 42.29 27.10
CA PRO A 419 -8.23 42.85 26.27
C PRO A 419 -9.47 43.15 27.11
N GLY A 420 -10.25 44.16 26.72
CA GLY A 420 -11.54 44.48 27.35
C GLY A 420 -12.52 43.30 27.26
N SER A 421 -13.51 43.22 28.16
CA SER A 421 -14.39 42.05 28.28
C SER A 421 -15.17 41.70 27.01
N GLU A 422 -15.51 42.68 26.17
CA GLU A 422 -16.23 42.50 24.89
C GLU A 422 -15.28 42.42 23.68
N GLY A 423 -14.00 42.70 23.87
CA GLY A 423 -13.04 42.82 22.78
C GLY A 423 -13.29 44.03 21.88
N GLY A 424 -13.00 43.89 20.59
CA GLY A 424 -13.20 44.92 19.57
C GLY A 424 -12.71 44.47 18.20
N ALA A 425 -13.23 45.09 17.14
CA ALA A 425 -12.92 44.69 15.77
C ALA A 425 -11.45 44.89 15.36
N ASP A 426 -10.65 45.63 16.14
CA ASP A 426 -9.22 45.82 15.93
C ASP A 426 -8.35 44.95 16.85
N VAL A 427 -8.96 44.12 17.71
CA VAL A 427 -8.25 43.32 18.70
C VAL A 427 -7.49 42.16 18.05
N ILE A 428 -6.23 42.02 18.42
CA ILE A 428 -5.32 40.94 18.06
C ILE A 428 -4.90 40.21 19.35
N LEU A 429 -5.13 38.90 19.40
CA LEU A 429 -4.66 38.05 20.49
C LEU A 429 -3.46 37.24 20.02
N SER A 430 -2.45 37.05 20.88
CA SER A 430 -1.26 36.26 20.54
C SER A 430 -0.84 35.33 21.67
N PHE A 431 -0.61 34.08 21.33
CA PHE A 431 -0.23 33.01 22.24
C PHE A 431 1.16 32.51 21.90
N ASN A 432 2.17 33.21 22.42
CA ASN A 432 3.58 32.96 22.11
C ASN A 432 4.32 32.21 23.23
N ALA A 433 3.67 32.04 24.39
CA ALA A 433 4.23 31.27 25.49
C ALA A 433 4.27 29.78 25.11
N PRO A 434 5.45 29.12 25.12
CA PRO A 434 5.53 27.70 24.81
C PRO A 434 4.86 26.87 25.91
N GLY A 435 4.20 25.78 25.52
CA GLY A 435 3.53 24.86 26.43
C GLY A 435 2.05 24.66 26.13
N ARG A 436 1.41 23.78 26.92
CA ARG A 436 -0.03 23.47 26.84
C ARG A 436 -0.75 24.14 27.99
N PHE A 437 -1.74 24.96 27.69
CA PHE A 437 -2.56 25.64 28.69
C PHE A 437 -4.00 25.78 28.21
N ALA A 438 -4.93 25.72 29.15
CA ALA A 438 -6.34 25.97 28.92
C ALA A 438 -6.72 27.33 29.53
N PHE A 439 -7.52 28.10 28.83
CA PHE A 439 -8.08 29.34 29.37
C PHE A 439 -9.55 29.47 29.05
N THR A 440 -10.25 30.18 29.93
CA THR A 440 -11.71 30.33 29.86
C THR A 440 -12.07 31.81 29.85
N LYS A 441 -13.03 32.20 29.01
CA LYS A 441 -13.73 33.49 29.16
C LYS A 441 -14.99 33.24 29.99
N GLY A 442 -14.99 33.68 31.25
CA GLY A 442 -16.17 33.64 32.12
C GLY A 442 -17.24 34.65 31.67
N GLY A 443 -18.36 34.16 31.12
CA GLY A 443 -19.50 34.98 30.71
C GLY A 443 -20.14 34.51 29.40
N GLU A 444 -21.45 34.78 29.23
CA GLU A 444 -22.20 34.42 28.01
C GLU A 444 -22.10 35.48 26.89
N GLY A 445 -21.54 36.65 27.19
CA GLY A 445 -21.38 37.74 26.22
C GLY A 445 -20.31 37.45 25.15
N ASP A 446 -20.55 37.95 23.96
CA ASP A 446 -19.64 37.85 22.81
C ASP A 446 -18.27 38.50 23.11
N PHE A 447 -17.23 37.99 22.46
CA PHE A 447 -15.91 38.61 22.41
C PHE A 447 -15.52 38.85 20.95
N VAL A 448 -15.42 40.12 20.56
CA VAL A 448 -15.09 40.52 19.19
C VAL A 448 -13.58 40.63 19.02
N LEU A 449 -13.05 40.10 17.91
CA LEU A 449 -11.65 40.25 17.54
C LEU A 449 -11.48 40.25 16.02
N ASN A 450 -10.32 40.75 15.58
CA ASN A 450 -9.88 40.57 14.21
C ASN A 450 -8.98 39.33 14.08
N GLN A 451 -8.02 39.18 15.00
CA GLN A 451 -6.89 38.31 14.74
C GLN A 451 -6.49 37.47 15.96
N LEU A 452 -6.12 36.22 15.70
CA LEU A 452 -5.62 35.27 16.69
C LEU A 452 -4.33 34.61 16.20
N ASN A 453 -3.23 34.86 16.92
CA ASN A 453 -1.90 34.34 16.57
C ASN A 453 -1.41 33.34 17.60
N PHE A 454 -0.65 32.35 17.16
CA PHE A 454 -0.05 31.35 18.03
C PHE A 454 1.33 30.92 17.51
N THR A 455 2.26 30.64 18.43
CA THR A 455 3.63 30.25 18.08
C THR A 455 4.17 29.25 19.08
N GLY A 456 4.32 27.97 18.70
CA GLY A 456 4.86 26.92 19.57
C GLY A 456 4.01 26.61 20.82
N SER A 457 2.78 27.12 20.86
CA SER A 457 1.84 27.00 21.96
C SER A 457 0.74 25.98 21.64
N LEU A 458 0.15 25.38 22.68
CA LEU A 458 -0.94 24.40 22.56
C LEU A 458 -2.20 24.89 23.31
N PRO A 459 -2.77 26.07 22.96
CA PRO A 459 -3.87 26.66 23.71
C PRO A 459 -5.20 25.93 23.53
N THR A 460 -5.95 25.77 24.62
CA THR A 460 -7.37 25.36 24.58
C THR A 460 -8.26 26.48 25.12
N TRP A 461 -9.04 27.11 24.25
CA TRP A 461 -10.06 28.11 24.63
C TRP A 461 -11.39 27.42 24.94
N SER A 462 -11.94 27.65 26.14
CA SER A 462 -13.32 27.26 26.50
C SER A 462 -14.18 28.47 26.93
N GLY A 463 -15.51 28.41 26.78
CA GLY A 463 -16.42 29.50 27.16
C GLY A 463 -17.79 29.41 26.49
N ASN A 464 -18.79 30.11 27.03
CA ASN A 464 -20.19 30.04 26.57
C ASN A 464 -20.61 31.16 25.60
N GLY A 465 -19.89 32.29 25.57
CA GLY A 465 -20.12 33.38 24.60
C GLY A 465 -19.42 33.14 23.25
N ASN A 466 -19.89 33.79 22.19
CA ASN A 466 -19.28 33.64 20.86
C ASN A 466 -17.92 34.35 20.80
N LEU A 467 -16.96 33.70 20.15
CA LEU A 467 -15.78 34.35 19.59
C LEU A 467 -16.15 34.94 18.22
N VAL A 468 -16.30 36.26 18.15
CA VAL A 468 -16.83 36.96 16.97
C VAL A 468 -15.69 37.52 16.13
N PHE A 469 -15.50 36.97 14.94
CA PHE A 469 -14.52 37.48 13.98
C PHE A 469 -15.14 38.56 13.11
N ALA A 470 -14.68 39.80 13.29
CA ALA A 470 -15.18 40.98 12.60
C ALA A 470 -14.09 41.71 11.81
N LYS A 471 -14.49 42.42 10.77
CA LYS A 471 -13.60 43.27 9.96
C LYS A 471 -13.12 44.46 10.79
N SER A 472 -11.82 44.71 10.76
CA SER A 472 -11.21 45.79 11.54
C SER A 472 -11.59 47.18 11.03
N SER A 473 -11.42 48.21 11.87
CA SER A 473 -11.61 49.61 11.46
C SER A 473 -10.62 50.01 10.35
N LEU A 474 -9.48 49.32 10.29
CA LEU A 474 -8.46 49.44 9.24
C LEU A 474 -8.79 48.62 7.98
N SER A 475 -10.01 48.09 7.86
CA SER A 475 -10.49 47.27 6.74
C SER A 475 -9.75 45.95 6.54
N VAL A 476 -9.09 45.43 7.57
CA VAL A 476 -8.42 44.12 7.54
C VAL A 476 -9.42 43.02 7.86
N LEU A 477 -9.46 41.97 7.03
CA LEU A 477 -10.31 40.80 7.26
C LEU A 477 -9.76 39.94 8.42
N PRO A 478 -10.65 39.33 9.22
CA PRO A 478 -10.23 38.54 10.36
C PRO A 478 -9.37 37.33 9.99
N ARG A 479 -8.42 36.97 10.88
CA ARG A 479 -7.47 35.86 10.66
C ARG A 479 -7.11 35.05 11.90
N MET A 480 -6.83 33.77 11.71
CA MET A 480 -6.07 32.92 12.64
C MET A 480 -4.75 32.53 11.98
N ASN A 481 -3.61 32.69 12.66
CA ASN A 481 -2.32 32.32 12.09
C ASN A 481 -1.37 31.62 13.06
N SER A 482 -0.41 30.88 12.50
CA SER A 482 0.70 30.28 13.21
C SER A 482 2.05 30.51 12.53
N GLN A 483 3.11 30.60 13.34
CA GLN A 483 4.48 30.81 12.86
C GLN A 483 5.39 29.58 13.09
N THR A 484 4.96 28.60 13.89
CA THR A 484 5.69 27.34 14.18
C THR A 484 4.70 26.26 14.66
N ARG A 485 5.17 25.01 14.81
CA ARG A 485 4.36 23.86 15.27
C ARG A 485 3.49 24.20 16.50
N ALA A 486 2.19 24.35 16.28
CA ALA A 486 1.19 24.66 17.31
C ALA A 486 -0.05 23.77 17.19
N GLU A 487 -0.80 23.65 18.29
CA GLU A 487 -2.07 22.91 18.34
C GLU A 487 -3.11 23.78 19.04
N VAL A 488 -4.01 24.37 18.28
CA VAL A 488 -5.02 25.28 18.83
C VAL A 488 -6.35 24.58 18.88
N THR A 489 -7.01 24.59 20.04
CA THR A 489 -8.39 24.10 20.17
C THR A 489 -9.30 25.21 20.66
N ILE A 490 -10.32 25.57 19.87
CA ILE A 490 -11.33 26.57 20.23
C ILE A 490 -12.68 25.86 20.44
N LYS A 491 -13.03 25.60 21.70
CA LYS A 491 -14.29 24.96 22.06
C LYS A 491 -15.47 25.93 22.14
N ALA A 492 -15.19 27.21 22.33
CA ALA A 492 -16.22 28.25 22.34
C ALA A 492 -16.91 28.34 20.97
N PRO A 493 -18.21 28.69 20.91
CA PRO A 493 -18.88 29.02 19.66
C PRO A 493 -18.15 30.16 18.93
N ILE A 494 -18.17 30.14 17.60
CA ILE A 494 -17.58 31.16 16.72
C ILE A 494 -18.71 31.80 15.91
N ARG A 495 -18.68 33.13 15.79
CA ARG A 495 -19.52 33.87 14.84
C ARG A 495 -18.66 34.61 13.82
N LEU A 496 -18.93 34.39 12.54
CA LEU A 496 -18.27 35.02 11.41
C LEU A 496 -19.09 36.23 10.95
N ASP A 497 -18.80 37.41 11.48
CA ASP A 497 -19.40 38.68 11.02
C ASP A 497 -18.67 39.20 9.78
N ALA A 498 -17.46 38.70 9.51
CA ALA A 498 -16.70 38.85 8.27
C ALA A 498 -15.93 37.56 7.95
N ASP A 499 -15.33 37.49 6.75
CA ASP A 499 -14.57 36.32 6.30
C ASP A 499 -13.34 36.08 7.18
N LEU A 500 -13.23 34.87 7.73
CA LEU A 500 -12.13 34.45 8.58
C LEU A 500 -11.13 33.61 7.79
N THR A 501 -9.88 34.06 7.68
CA THR A 501 -8.79 33.25 7.09
C THR A 501 -7.97 32.53 8.16
N VAL A 502 -7.82 31.22 8.03
CA VAL A 502 -6.93 30.38 8.84
C VAL A 502 -5.68 30.05 8.00
N ASP A 503 -4.51 30.53 8.45
CA ASP A 503 -3.25 30.53 7.69
C ASP A 503 -2.03 30.06 8.54
N GLY A 504 -0.91 29.71 7.92
CA GLY A 504 0.34 29.26 8.56
C GLY A 504 1.51 29.13 7.57
N LEU A 505 2.74 28.93 8.03
CA LEU A 505 3.95 28.86 7.18
C LEU A 505 4.15 27.49 6.49
N GLU A 506 4.94 27.42 5.40
CA GLU A 506 5.18 26.17 4.60
C GLU A 506 5.66 24.96 5.42
N LEU A 507 6.48 25.16 6.46
CA LEU A 507 6.98 24.08 7.35
C LEU A 507 6.16 23.87 8.61
N ASP A 508 5.01 24.53 8.71
CA ASP A 508 4.21 24.53 9.90
C ASP A 508 3.31 23.29 9.98
N ASP A 509 3.63 22.37 10.88
CA ASP A 509 2.79 21.21 11.26
C ASP A 509 1.68 21.63 12.26
N THR A 510 1.15 22.84 12.10
CA THR A 510 0.11 23.36 12.98
C THR A 510 -1.21 22.65 12.75
N ARG A 511 -1.96 22.45 13.83
CA ARG A 511 -3.32 21.89 13.76
C ARG A 511 -4.28 22.79 14.50
N VAL A 512 -5.31 23.26 13.80
CA VAL A 512 -6.37 24.08 14.38
C VAL A 512 -7.62 23.24 14.49
N PHE A 513 -8.16 23.09 15.71
CA PHE A 513 -9.37 22.36 16.01
C PHE A 513 -10.47 23.33 16.42
N LEU A 514 -11.57 23.34 15.65
CA LEU A 514 -12.77 24.15 15.89
C LEU A 514 -13.97 23.22 16.19
N PRO A 515 -14.06 22.64 17.40
CA PRO A 515 -15.20 21.81 17.80
C PRO A 515 -16.43 22.60 18.26
N GLY A 516 -16.31 23.91 18.50
CA GLY A 516 -17.47 24.78 18.77
C GLY A 516 -18.34 25.01 17.53
N VAL A 517 -19.60 25.43 17.74
CA VAL A 517 -20.52 25.80 16.65
C VAL A 517 -20.00 27.05 15.94
N ILE A 518 -19.95 27.03 14.62
CA ILE A 518 -19.60 28.16 13.77
C ILE A 518 -20.88 28.69 13.10
N SER A 519 -21.15 29.98 13.23
CA SER A 519 -22.33 30.67 12.70
C SER A 519 -21.96 31.98 11.98
N GLY A 520 -22.93 32.66 11.36
CA GLY A 520 -22.73 34.00 10.78
C GLY A 520 -22.83 34.08 9.25
N LYS A 521 -22.45 35.22 8.70
CA LYS A 521 -22.54 35.52 7.26
C LYS A 521 -21.20 35.48 6.53
N GLY A 522 -20.09 35.57 7.27
CA GLY A 522 -18.74 35.47 6.72
C GLY A 522 -18.39 34.06 6.25
N ALA A 523 -17.40 33.97 5.37
CA ALA A 523 -16.81 32.73 4.91
C ALA A 523 -15.71 32.23 5.85
N LEU A 524 -15.49 30.92 5.86
CA LEU A 524 -14.32 30.29 6.46
C LEU A 524 -13.29 30.00 5.35
N ILE A 525 -12.13 30.64 5.40
CA ILE A 525 -11.08 30.54 4.38
C ILE A 525 -9.88 29.82 4.98
N LYS A 526 -9.33 28.85 4.26
CA LYS A 526 -8.16 28.07 4.65
C LYS A 526 -7.04 28.27 3.63
N ASP A 527 -5.94 28.91 4.02
CA ASP A 527 -4.97 29.50 3.06
C ASP A 527 -3.52 29.00 3.18
N GLY A 528 -3.12 28.39 4.32
CA GLY A 528 -1.77 27.84 4.52
C GLY A 528 -1.69 26.31 4.40
N PRO A 529 -0.52 25.66 4.52
CA PRO A 529 -0.35 24.21 4.29
C PRO A 529 -0.86 23.31 5.43
N HIS A 530 -1.08 23.90 6.60
CA HIS A 530 -1.38 23.21 7.86
C HIS A 530 -2.79 22.57 7.86
N ALA A 531 -3.14 21.80 8.89
CA ALA A 531 -4.45 21.15 8.99
C ALA A 531 -5.46 21.98 9.82
N LEU A 532 -6.67 22.15 9.29
CA LEU A 532 -7.82 22.71 9.98
C LEU A 532 -8.86 21.61 10.17
N HIS A 533 -9.33 21.43 11.41
CA HIS A 533 -10.33 20.45 11.79
C HIS A 533 -11.60 21.15 12.26
N VAL A 534 -12.70 21.00 11.54
CA VAL A 534 -14.01 21.54 11.91
C VAL A 534 -14.95 20.38 12.21
N SER A 535 -15.24 20.15 13.48
CA SER A 535 -15.91 18.91 13.91
C SER A 535 -17.35 19.08 14.36
N ASN A 536 -17.88 20.30 14.44
CA ASN A 536 -19.25 20.51 14.90
C ASN A 536 -20.26 20.37 13.74
N PRO A 537 -21.25 19.47 13.83
CA PRO A 537 -22.23 19.27 12.77
C PRO A 537 -23.31 20.36 12.70
N GLU A 538 -23.47 21.18 13.75
CA GLU A 538 -24.51 22.22 13.84
C GLU A 538 -24.06 23.57 13.27
N ASN A 539 -23.02 23.57 12.44
CA ASN A 539 -22.49 24.78 11.83
C ASN A 539 -23.50 25.40 10.85
N THR A 540 -23.72 26.71 10.95
CA THR A 540 -24.77 27.43 10.20
C THR A 540 -24.26 28.62 9.38
N TYR A 541 -22.96 28.90 9.38
CA TYR A 541 -22.40 30.02 8.63
C TYR A 541 -22.73 29.90 7.13
N SER A 542 -23.09 31.04 6.53
CA SER A 542 -23.69 31.10 5.19
C SER A 542 -22.78 31.68 4.11
N GLY A 543 -21.65 32.31 4.49
CA GLY A 543 -20.67 32.86 3.54
C GLY A 543 -19.91 31.80 2.75
N GLY A 544 -19.97 30.54 3.20
CA GLY A 544 -19.32 29.40 2.56
C GLY A 544 -17.93 29.10 3.10
N THR A 545 -17.28 28.14 2.46
CA THR A 545 -15.96 27.63 2.86
C THR A 545 -15.03 27.65 1.66
N ILE A 546 -13.85 28.23 1.81
CA ILE A 546 -12.85 28.33 0.74
C ILE A 546 -11.57 27.65 1.23
N VAL A 547 -11.03 26.72 0.45
CA VAL A 547 -9.77 26.03 0.77
C VAL A 547 -8.78 26.28 -0.36
N ASN A 548 -7.82 27.17 -0.12
CA ASN A 548 -6.76 27.54 -1.06
C ASN A 548 -5.52 26.68 -0.90
N ASP A 549 -5.21 26.22 0.33
CA ASP A 549 -4.04 25.39 0.62
C ASP A 549 -4.24 24.53 1.89
N GLY A 550 -3.37 23.54 2.05
CA GLY A 550 -3.37 22.59 3.16
C GLY A 550 -4.62 21.73 3.20
N SER A 551 -5.00 21.26 4.38
CA SER A 551 -6.18 20.40 4.53
C SER A 551 -7.21 20.99 5.50
N LEU A 552 -8.47 20.89 5.11
CA LEU A 552 -9.64 21.07 5.96
C LEU A 552 -10.29 19.70 6.15
N SER A 553 -10.23 19.14 7.35
CA SER A 553 -10.96 17.93 7.71
C SER A 553 -12.24 18.33 8.44
N VAL A 554 -13.37 17.83 7.98
CA VAL A 554 -14.66 18.03 8.63
C VAL A 554 -15.28 16.72 9.09
N GLN A 555 -15.98 16.79 10.21
CA GLN A 555 -16.96 15.77 10.57
C GLN A 555 -18.32 16.14 9.93
N LYS A 556 -19.26 15.18 9.93
CA LYS A 556 -20.65 15.32 9.44
C LYS A 556 -21.15 16.77 9.36
N GLN A 557 -21.49 17.25 8.17
CA GLN A 557 -22.11 18.58 7.93
C GLN A 557 -21.38 19.81 8.51
N GLY A 558 -20.11 19.71 8.90
CA GLY A 558 -19.36 20.82 9.51
C GLY A 558 -19.06 22.03 8.60
N LEU A 559 -19.47 22.01 7.32
CA LEU A 559 -19.15 23.02 6.30
C LEU A 559 -20.15 24.19 6.24
N GLY A 560 -21.06 24.31 7.20
CA GLY A 560 -22.07 25.37 7.19
C GLY A 560 -23.09 25.18 6.07
N THR A 561 -23.81 26.26 5.72
CA THR A 561 -24.88 26.23 4.70
C THR A 561 -24.47 26.83 3.36
N GLY A 562 -23.34 27.55 3.32
CA GLY A 562 -22.83 28.21 2.11
C GLY A 562 -22.12 27.25 1.13
N PRO A 563 -21.68 27.75 -0.05
CA PRO A 563 -20.94 26.96 -1.02
C PRO A 563 -19.53 26.60 -0.50
N VAL A 564 -18.96 25.53 -1.06
CA VAL A 564 -17.56 25.13 -0.82
C VAL A 564 -16.75 25.36 -2.09
N VAL A 565 -15.61 26.01 -1.96
CA VAL A 565 -14.66 26.27 -3.05
C VAL A 565 -13.31 25.68 -2.69
N ILE A 566 -12.72 24.90 -3.60
CA ILE A 566 -11.35 24.38 -3.48
C ILE A 566 -10.50 25.03 -4.57
N ASN A 567 -9.38 25.62 -4.19
CA ASN A 567 -8.42 26.27 -5.09
C ASN A 567 -7.02 25.66 -4.89
N GLY A 568 -6.13 25.84 -5.88
CA GLY A 568 -4.73 25.48 -5.76
C GLY A 568 -4.52 24.03 -5.31
N ASP A 569 -3.68 23.86 -4.27
CA ASP A 569 -3.36 22.56 -3.64
C ASP A 569 -4.24 22.23 -2.41
N GLY A 570 -5.26 23.06 -2.17
CA GLY A 570 -6.21 22.91 -1.08
C GLY A 570 -6.89 21.55 -1.07
N ALA A 571 -7.11 21.01 0.13
CA ALA A 571 -7.70 19.70 0.33
C ALA A 571 -8.90 19.75 1.30
N VAL A 572 -10.03 19.17 0.91
CA VAL A 572 -11.20 19.01 1.80
C VAL A 572 -11.41 17.53 2.11
N GLY A 573 -11.27 17.17 3.37
CA GLY A 573 -11.54 15.86 3.92
C GLY A 573 -12.93 15.79 4.54
N ILE A 574 -13.78 14.86 4.10
CA ILE A 574 -15.13 14.65 4.66
C ILE A 574 -15.24 13.25 5.27
N GLY A 575 -16.20 13.05 6.17
CA GLY A 575 -16.48 11.73 6.74
C GLY A 575 -17.90 11.64 7.32
N GLY A 576 -18.46 10.42 7.31
CA GLY A 576 -19.80 10.15 7.85
C GLY A 576 -20.93 10.45 6.85
N ASP A 577 -21.95 11.20 7.29
CA ASP A 577 -23.16 11.48 6.53
C ASP A 577 -22.94 12.43 5.34
N ALA A 578 -23.95 12.54 4.46
CA ALA A 578 -23.89 13.31 3.23
C ALA A 578 -23.66 14.82 3.45
N VAL A 579 -22.68 15.37 2.73
CA VAL A 579 -22.45 16.81 2.56
C VAL A 579 -23.34 17.33 1.42
N MET A 580 -24.18 18.32 1.72
CA MET A 580 -25.17 18.87 0.77
C MET A 580 -24.71 20.17 0.10
N ASN A 581 -23.59 20.74 0.54
CA ASN A 581 -23.09 22.00 0.02
C ASN A 581 -22.77 21.88 -1.47
N ARG A 582 -23.05 22.95 -2.23
CA ARG A 582 -22.55 23.08 -3.59
C ARG A 582 -21.02 23.15 -3.56
N LEU A 583 -20.36 22.32 -4.34
CA LEU A 583 -18.91 22.30 -4.48
C LEU A 583 -18.47 22.93 -5.81
N THR A 584 -17.48 23.81 -5.75
CA THR A 584 -16.68 24.24 -6.92
C THR A 584 -15.22 23.88 -6.67
N ALA A 585 -14.65 23.01 -7.50
CA ALA A 585 -13.26 22.59 -7.38
C ALA A 585 -12.46 23.14 -8.57
N ASN A 586 -11.60 24.12 -8.31
CA ASN A 586 -10.68 24.72 -9.28
C ASN A 586 -9.36 23.93 -9.36
N GLY A 587 -9.41 22.62 -9.09
CA GLY A 587 -8.25 21.77 -8.82
C GLY A 587 -8.32 21.14 -7.42
N GLY A 588 -7.16 21.01 -6.76
CA GLY A 588 -7.06 20.57 -5.37
C GLY A 588 -7.43 19.11 -5.13
N ARG A 589 -7.75 18.80 -3.86
CA ARG A 589 -7.99 17.45 -3.35
C ARG A 589 -9.32 17.35 -2.60
N ILE A 590 -10.04 16.25 -2.80
CA ILE A 590 -11.16 15.84 -1.96
C ILE A 590 -10.81 14.48 -1.36
N PHE A 591 -10.96 14.29 -0.06
CA PHE A 591 -10.65 13.01 0.55
C PHE A 591 -11.63 12.59 1.64
N SER A 592 -11.53 11.34 2.07
CA SER A 592 -12.19 10.84 3.27
C SER A 592 -11.22 9.97 4.04
N GLY A 593 -11.22 10.05 5.38
CA GLY A 593 -10.43 9.18 6.25
C GLY A 593 -11.04 7.78 6.46
N GLY A 594 -12.17 7.50 5.82
CA GLY A 594 -12.94 6.26 5.89
C GLY A 594 -14.08 6.32 4.87
N ASN A 595 -15.32 6.12 5.32
CA ASN A 595 -16.50 6.34 4.51
C ASN A 595 -16.90 7.83 4.44
N GLY A 596 -17.17 8.34 3.24
CA GLY A 596 -17.63 9.70 3.00
C GLY A 596 -18.65 9.79 1.87
N ARG A 597 -19.48 10.84 1.88
CA ARG A 597 -20.47 11.10 0.84
C ARG A 597 -20.67 12.58 0.57
N TRP A 598 -20.58 12.97 -0.70
CA TRP A 598 -20.96 14.29 -1.20
C TRP A 598 -22.23 14.14 -2.05
N SER A 599 -23.31 14.81 -1.67
CA SER A 599 -24.61 14.74 -2.37
C SER A 599 -25.04 16.09 -2.96
N GLY A 600 -24.40 17.19 -2.55
CA GLY A 600 -24.62 18.50 -3.17
C GLY A 600 -24.07 18.57 -4.60
N PRO A 601 -24.52 19.54 -5.43
CA PRO A 601 -24.02 19.70 -6.80
C PRO A 601 -22.52 19.96 -6.85
N VAL A 602 -21.82 19.33 -7.80
CA VAL A 602 -20.36 19.47 -7.97
C VAL A 602 -20.03 20.12 -9.31
N ARG A 603 -19.16 21.13 -9.27
CA ARG A 603 -18.58 21.75 -10.46
C ARG A 603 -17.05 21.64 -10.43
N LEU A 604 -16.49 20.91 -11.39
CA LEU A 604 -15.05 20.76 -11.60
C LEU A 604 -14.59 21.81 -12.61
N GLU A 605 -13.93 22.86 -12.15
CA GLU A 605 -13.31 23.88 -13.00
C GLU A 605 -11.84 23.55 -13.30
N GLY A 606 -11.19 22.78 -12.43
CA GLY A 606 -9.85 22.22 -12.63
C GLY A 606 -9.83 20.71 -12.41
N ASN A 607 -8.70 20.06 -12.74
CA ASN A 607 -8.52 18.64 -12.47
C ASN A 607 -8.35 18.40 -10.97
N THR A 608 -9.31 17.72 -10.36
CA THR A 608 -9.38 17.51 -8.92
C THR A 608 -8.98 16.08 -8.56
N MET A 609 -8.07 15.96 -7.59
CA MET A 609 -7.67 14.68 -7.03
C MET A 609 -8.68 14.20 -5.99
N VAL A 610 -8.94 12.90 -5.95
CA VAL A 610 -9.84 12.27 -4.97
C VAL A 610 -9.20 11.05 -4.35
N SER A 611 -9.35 10.86 -3.03
CA SER A 611 -8.81 9.66 -2.36
C SER A 611 -9.63 9.24 -1.14
N CYS A 612 -9.71 7.94 -0.89
CA CYS A 612 -10.26 7.41 0.36
C CYS A 612 -9.64 6.03 0.64
N PRO A 613 -9.51 5.62 1.91
CA PRO A 613 -9.09 4.27 2.24
C PRO A 613 -10.22 3.24 2.07
N ASP A 614 -11.48 3.66 2.21
CA ASP A 614 -12.65 2.77 2.16
C ASP A 614 -13.61 3.15 1.02
N THR A 615 -14.53 4.09 1.22
CA THR A 615 -15.46 4.51 0.16
C THR A 615 -15.79 5.99 0.23
N LEU A 616 -15.71 6.67 -0.91
CA LEU A 616 -16.20 8.04 -1.09
C LEU A 616 -17.23 8.08 -2.21
N VAL A 617 -18.46 8.47 -1.87
CA VAL A 617 -19.58 8.52 -2.81
C VAL A 617 -19.86 9.94 -3.25
N PHE A 618 -19.89 10.19 -4.56
CA PHE A 618 -20.48 11.38 -5.15
C PHE A 618 -21.89 11.03 -5.65
N ASP A 619 -22.91 11.40 -4.87
CA ASP A 619 -24.32 11.14 -5.20
C ASP A 619 -24.93 12.25 -6.06
N ASN A 620 -24.55 12.26 -7.33
CA ASN A 620 -24.84 13.35 -8.27
C ASN A 620 -26.26 13.26 -8.87
N LYS A 621 -27.27 13.06 -8.02
CA LYS A 621 -28.70 13.04 -8.39
C LYS A 621 -29.26 14.44 -8.58
N GLU A 622 -28.86 15.39 -7.74
CA GLU A 622 -29.32 16.78 -7.76
C GLU A 622 -28.30 17.65 -8.51
N GLY A 623 -28.64 18.11 -9.72
CA GLY A 623 -27.79 19.00 -10.53
C GLY A 623 -26.58 18.35 -11.21
N GLY A 624 -26.17 17.15 -10.77
CA GLY A 624 -25.08 16.39 -11.37
C GLY A 624 -23.67 16.91 -11.03
N MET A 625 -22.65 16.23 -11.56
CA MET A 625 -21.26 16.72 -11.59
C MET A 625 -20.99 17.32 -12.97
N SER A 626 -20.44 18.54 -13.06
CA SER A 626 -20.28 19.28 -14.32
C SER A 626 -18.97 20.08 -14.37
N GLY A 627 -18.65 20.67 -15.52
CA GLY A 627 -17.53 21.61 -15.68
C GLY A 627 -16.39 21.09 -16.57
N PRO A 628 -15.43 21.96 -16.93
CA PRO A 628 -14.34 21.62 -17.84
C PRO A 628 -13.22 20.78 -17.20
N GLY A 629 -13.16 20.73 -15.87
CA GLY A 629 -12.17 19.98 -15.11
C GLY A 629 -12.47 18.47 -15.04
N GLY A 630 -11.45 17.72 -14.63
CA GLY A 630 -11.48 16.26 -14.49
C GLY A 630 -11.39 15.75 -13.06
N LEU A 631 -11.47 14.43 -12.89
CA LEU A 631 -11.39 13.72 -11.61
C LEU A 631 -10.23 12.72 -11.66
N THR A 632 -9.31 12.76 -10.71
CA THR A 632 -8.19 11.81 -10.60
C THR A 632 -8.24 11.09 -9.28
N GLN A 633 -8.59 9.81 -9.28
CA GLN A 633 -8.51 8.97 -8.10
C GLN A 633 -7.05 8.59 -7.83
N THR A 634 -6.56 8.96 -6.66
CA THR A 634 -5.19 8.66 -6.19
C THR A 634 -5.22 7.72 -4.99
N GLY A 635 -4.07 7.18 -4.65
CA GLY A 635 -3.90 6.50 -3.36
C GLY A 635 -4.10 7.43 -2.17
N HIS A 636 -4.67 6.91 -1.09
CA HIS A 636 -4.87 7.58 0.18
C HIS A 636 -3.74 7.22 1.16
N ARG A 637 -3.08 8.23 1.71
CA ARG A 637 -2.06 8.02 2.74
C ARG A 637 -2.74 7.57 4.03
N VAL A 638 -2.34 6.42 4.54
CA VAL A 638 -2.70 5.93 5.88
C VAL A 638 -1.44 5.93 6.74
N ASP A 639 -1.58 5.64 8.04
CA ASP A 639 -0.43 5.61 8.95
C ASP A 639 0.71 4.72 8.42
N HIS A 640 0.37 3.67 7.66
CA HIS A 640 1.31 2.65 7.16
C HIS A 640 1.12 2.45 5.65
N GLY A 641 1.73 3.34 4.85
CA GLY A 641 1.73 3.25 3.39
C GLY A 641 0.51 3.91 2.73
N THR A 642 0.11 3.35 1.60
CA THR A 642 -0.97 3.89 0.78
C THR A 642 -2.06 2.85 0.61
N LYS A 643 -3.30 3.20 0.93
CA LYS A 643 -4.50 2.40 0.64
C LYS A 643 -5.31 3.14 -0.41
N SER A 644 -5.97 2.45 -1.33
CA SER A 644 -6.99 3.08 -2.16
C SER A 644 -8.26 2.26 -2.09
N GLY A 645 -9.35 2.93 -1.73
CA GLY A 645 -10.68 2.38 -1.66
C GLY A 645 -11.46 2.62 -2.94
N THR A 646 -12.78 2.79 -2.76
CA THR A 646 -13.74 2.94 -3.84
C THR A 646 -14.23 4.37 -3.95
N ILE A 647 -14.05 4.99 -5.11
CA ILE A 647 -14.74 6.22 -5.48
C ILE A 647 -16.00 5.85 -6.26
N LYS A 648 -17.19 6.12 -5.70
CA LYS A 648 -18.46 5.84 -6.37
C LYS A 648 -19.02 7.09 -7.01
N LEU A 649 -19.30 7.03 -8.31
CA LEU A 649 -19.98 8.07 -9.07
C LEU A 649 -21.40 7.61 -9.39
N SER A 650 -22.41 8.10 -8.67
CA SER A 650 -23.83 7.85 -8.98
C SER A 650 -24.50 9.08 -9.61
N GLY A 651 -25.64 8.88 -10.27
CA GLY A 651 -26.37 9.95 -10.93
C GLY A 651 -25.70 10.44 -12.23
N ARG A 652 -25.86 11.74 -12.53
CA ARG A 652 -25.37 12.33 -13.78
C ARG A 652 -23.97 12.93 -13.63
N ASN A 653 -23.01 12.45 -14.42
CA ASN A 653 -21.65 12.97 -14.47
C ASN A 653 -21.37 13.53 -15.87
N MET A 654 -21.39 14.85 -16.02
CA MET A 654 -21.38 15.61 -17.28
C MET A 654 -20.14 16.50 -17.43
N TYR A 655 -19.13 16.34 -16.57
CA TYR A 655 -17.87 17.05 -16.72
C TYR A 655 -17.14 16.57 -17.99
N THR A 656 -16.26 17.41 -18.54
CA THR A 656 -15.58 17.13 -19.83
C THR A 656 -14.07 16.93 -19.68
N GLY A 657 -13.50 17.24 -18.51
CA GLY A 657 -12.09 16.98 -18.24
C GLY A 657 -11.81 15.51 -17.92
N PRO A 658 -10.54 15.11 -17.81
CA PRO A 658 -10.13 13.72 -17.74
C PRO A 658 -10.59 12.99 -16.46
N THR A 659 -11.01 11.75 -16.59
CA THR A 659 -11.20 10.77 -15.51
C THR A 659 -9.97 9.88 -15.42
N ARG A 660 -9.29 9.88 -14.28
CA ARG A 660 -8.09 9.05 -14.05
C ARG A 660 -8.27 8.17 -12.83
N VAL A 661 -7.87 6.91 -12.95
CA VAL A 661 -7.79 5.95 -11.84
C VAL A 661 -6.33 5.56 -11.69
N ASP A 662 -5.59 6.30 -10.85
CA ASP A 662 -4.18 6.02 -10.63
C ASP A 662 -3.99 4.83 -9.68
N MET A 663 -4.93 4.62 -8.76
CA MET A 663 -4.96 3.49 -7.82
C MET A 663 -6.36 3.29 -7.24
N GLY A 664 -6.78 2.05 -7.01
CA GLY A 664 -8.05 1.66 -6.40
C GLY A 664 -9.18 1.48 -7.40
N LEU A 665 -10.42 1.50 -6.90
CA LEU A 665 -11.62 1.26 -7.68
C LEU A 665 -12.39 2.55 -7.92
N MET A 666 -12.63 2.90 -9.19
CA MET A 666 -13.65 3.87 -9.57
C MET A 666 -14.90 3.14 -10.06
N GLU A 667 -15.98 3.24 -9.31
CA GLU A 667 -17.25 2.57 -9.59
C GLU A 667 -18.27 3.59 -10.12
N VAL A 668 -18.66 3.45 -11.39
CA VAL A 668 -19.62 4.33 -12.05
C VAL A 668 -20.98 3.62 -12.12
N MET A 669 -21.93 4.15 -11.35
CA MET A 669 -23.27 3.57 -11.19
C MET A 669 -24.32 4.21 -12.12
N GLY A 670 -24.05 5.42 -12.61
CA GLY A 670 -24.95 6.20 -13.46
C GLY A 670 -24.37 6.45 -14.85
N SER A 671 -24.02 7.70 -15.14
CA SER A 671 -23.39 8.10 -16.41
C SER A 671 -21.94 8.54 -16.22
N LEU A 672 -21.15 8.53 -17.30
CA LEU A 672 -19.84 9.18 -17.37
C LEU A 672 -19.75 9.95 -18.69
N TYR A 673 -19.41 11.24 -18.63
CA TYR A 673 -19.51 12.19 -19.75
C TYR A 673 -20.92 12.26 -20.35
N ASP A 674 -21.95 12.21 -19.51
CA ASP A 674 -23.37 12.10 -19.91
C ASP A 674 -23.65 10.94 -20.89
N ASN A 675 -22.82 9.90 -20.83
CA ASN A 675 -22.80 8.77 -21.75
C ASN A 675 -22.48 9.11 -23.22
N ASP A 676 -21.81 10.23 -23.47
CA ASP A 676 -21.28 10.55 -24.79
C ASP A 676 -20.06 9.68 -25.13
N ALA A 677 -20.26 8.70 -26.01
CA ALA A 677 -19.21 7.79 -26.46
C ALA A 677 -18.04 8.50 -27.17
N ALA A 678 -18.23 9.72 -27.69
CA ALA A 678 -17.15 10.52 -28.28
C ALA A 678 -16.15 11.01 -27.23
N GLN A 679 -16.56 11.09 -25.95
CA GLN A 679 -15.69 11.47 -24.83
C GLN A 679 -14.94 10.27 -24.22
N TRP A 680 -15.34 9.03 -24.51
CA TRP A 680 -14.67 7.83 -24.02
C TRP A 680 -13.42 7.54 -24.85
N THR A 681 -12.40 8.38 -24.71
CA THR A 681 -11.12 8.28 -25.42
C THR A 681 -9.99 7.99 -24.43
N PRO A 682 -8.86 7.41 -24.88
CA PRO A 682 -7.70 7.21 -24.02
C PRO A 682 -7.20 8.50 -23.37
N ALA A 683 -7.32 9.66 -24.04
CA ALA A 683 -6.91 10.94 -23.48
C ALA A 683 -7.80 11.41 -22.31
N ASN A 684 -9.08 11.04 -22.34
CA ASN A 684 -10.05 11.44 -21.33
C ASN A 684 -10.19 10.43 -20.21
N ILE A 685 -10.07 9.12 -20.46
CA ILE A 685 -10.20 8.09 -19.42
C ILE A 685 -8.91 7.29 -19.33
N THR A 686 -8.20 7.40 -18.20
CA THR A 686 -6.98 6.64 -17.94
C THR A 686 -7.17 5.75 -16.71
N VAL A 687 -6.81 4.47 -16.82
CA VAL A 687 -6.73 3.54 -15.70
C VAL A 687 -5.30 3.03 -15.63
N ASN A 688 -4.60 3.40 -14.57
CA ASN A 688 -3.22 3.03 -14.35
C ASN A 688 -3.11 1.55 -13.90
N GLY A 689 -2.03 0.88 -14.28
CA GLY A 689 -1.87 -0.59 -14.42
C GLY A 689 -2.48 -1.51 -13.35
N ALA A 690 -1.68 -2.37 -12.70
CA ALA A 690 -2.23 -3.42 -11.82
C ALA A 690 -2.97 -2.90 -10.57
N ALA A 691 -2.86 -1.61 -10.26
CA ALA A 691 -3.49 -0.96 -9.12
C ALA A 691 -4.85 -0.31 -9.41
N GLY A 692 -5.22 -0.11 -10.67
CA GLY A 692 -6.43 0.62 -11.06
C GLY A 692 -7.55 -0.29 -11.60
N GLU A 693 -8.78 -0.03 -11.14
CA GLU A 693 -10.00 -0.63 -11.68
C GLU A 693 -11.02 0.47 -12.03
N LEU A 694 -11.53 0.46 -13.27
CA LEU A 694 -12.74 1.19 -13.65
C LEU A 694 -13.88 0.19 -13.78
N ARG A 695 -14.93 0.33 -12.95
CA ARG A 695 -16.08 -0.57 -12.94
C ARG A 695 -17.35 0.15 -13.33
N LEU A 696 -18.09 -0.41 -14.28
CA LEU A 696 -19.39 0.07 -14.71
C LEU A 696 -20.51 -0.82 -14.17
N HIS A 697 -21.58 -0.22 -13.66
CA HIS A 697 -22.84 -0.93 -13.44
C HIS A 697 -23.57 -1.11 -14.76
N VAL A 698 -23.99 -2.34 -15.06
CA VAL A 698 -24.59 -2.71 -16.34
C VAL A 698 -25.92 -3.43 -16.16
N GLY A 699 -26.92 -3.02 -16.95
CA GLY A 699 -28.21 -3.70 -17.07
C GLY A 699 -29.29 -3.28 -16.07
N GLY A 700 -28.96 -2.46 -15.07
CA GLY A 700 -29.92 -1.91 -14.12
C GLY A 700 -30.58 -0.59 -14.57
N PRO A 701 -31.65 -0.14 -13.89
CA PRO A 701 -32.30 1.14 -14.18
C PRO A 701 -31.34 2.33 -14.10
N GLY A 702 -31.20 3.10 -15.18
CA GLY A 702 -30.31 4.26 -15.26
C GLY A 702 -28.81 3.94 -15.32
N ALA A 703 -28.45 2.65 -15.41
CA ALA A 703 -27.08 2.17 -15.53
C ALA A 703 -26.62 2.07 -17.00
N PHE A 704 -25.38 1.64 -17.22
CA PHE A 704 -24.88 1.38 -18.56
C PHE A 704 -25.54 0.13 -19.18
N THR A 705 -25.52 0.05 -20.51
CA THR A 705 -25.87 -1.19 -21.24
C THR A 705 -24.60 -1.99 -21.50
N ALA A 706 -24.73 -3.29 -21.80
CA ALA A 706 -23.57 -4.10 -22.23
C ALA A 706 -22.92 -3.54 -23.51
N THR A 707 -23.71 -2.91 -24.39
CA THR A 707 -23.19 -2.19 -25.56
C THR A 707 -22.34 -0.99 -25.16
N HIS A 708 -22.76 -0.17 -24.20
CA HIS A 708 -21.95 0.95 -23.71
C HIS A 708 -20.60 0.47 -23.16
N ALA A 709 -20.61 -0.57 -22.31
CA ALA A 709 -19.39 -1.12 -21.75
C ALA A 709 -18.43 -1.64 -22.85
N GLY A 710 -18.95 -2.36 -23.84
CA GLY A 710 -18.14 -2.84 -24.98
C GLY A 710 -17.57 -1.71 -25.86
N VAL A 711 -18.35 -0.65 -26.10
CA VAL A 711 -17.88 0.54 -26.85
C VAL A 711 -16.79 1.28 -26.08
N MET A 712 -16.97 1.51 -24.77
CA MET A 712 -15.98 2.16 -23.93
C MET A 712 -14.67 1.35 -23.91
N LEU A 713 -14.75 0.05 -23.61
CA LEU A 713 -13.59 -0.84 -23.55
C LEU A 713 -12.76 -0.85 -24.84
N ARG A 714 -13.43 -0.89 -26.00
CA ARG A 714 -12.77 -0.81 -27.32
C ARG A 714 -12.09 0.55 -27.53
N ASN A 715 -12.75 1.64 -27.19
CA ASN A 715 -12.16 2.97 -27.40
C ASN A 715 -10.96 3.20 -26.47
N LEU A 716 -10.99 2.69 -25.24
CA LEU A 716 -9.92 2.92 -24.25
C LEU A 716 -8.68 2.02 -24.42
N SER A 717 -8.74 1.01 -25.28
CA SER A 717 -7.63 0.08 -25.56
C SER A 717 -6.87 0.40 -26.86
N THR A 718 -7.36 1.32 -27.70
CA THR A 718 -6.75 1.60 -29.00
C THR A 718 -5.89 2.86 -28.99
N ASN A 719 -4.65 2.77 -29.49
CA ASN A 719 -3.69 3.88 -29.59
C ASN A 719 -3.39 4.59 -28.26
N ILE A 720 -3.15 3.80 -27.23
CA ILE A 720 -2.78 4.30 -25.91
C ILE A 720 -1.34 4.83 -25.91
N ASN A 721 -1.17 6.07 -25.42
CA ASN A 721 0.12 6.74 -25.33
C ASN A 721 0.33 7.20 -23.88
N GLN A 722 0.53 6.23 -23.00
CA GLN A 722 0.53 6.39 -21.53
C GLN A 722 -0.81 6.92 -20.96
N ASN A 723 -1.91 6.75 -21.69
CA ASN A 723 -3.28 7.11 -21.28
C ASN A 723 -4.27 6.08 -21.83
N GLY A 724 -5.47 5.92 -21.29
CA GLY A 724 -6.37 4.80 -21.61
C GLY A 724 -6.28 3.67 -20.59
N LEU A 725 -6.62 2.45 -20.99
CA LEU A 725 -6.39 1.26 -20.16
C LEU A 725 -4.92 0.84 -20.26
N LEU A 726 -4.11 1.20 -19.26
CA LEU A 726 -2.70 0.82 -19.25
C LEU A 726 -2.55 -0.69 -19.00
N ALA A 727 -1.36 -1.23 -19.31
CA ALA A 727 -1.06 -2.64 -19.10
C ALA A 727 -1.42 -3.09 -17.67
N ARG A 728 -2.15 -4.19 -17.56
CA ARG A 728 -2.66 -4.84 -16.34
C ARG A 728 -3.78 -4.09 -15.61
N SER A 729 -4.31 -3.00 -16.19
CA SER A 729 -5.51 -2.34 -15.68
C SER A 729 -6.72 -3.27 -15.72
N THR A 730 -7.65 -3.07 -14.78
CA THR A 730 -8.87 -3.85 -14.70
C THR A 730 -10.06 -3.04 -15.19
N PHE A 731 -10.82 -3.61 -16.12
CA PHE A 731 -12.13 -3.10 -16.51
C PHE A 731 -13.23 -4.01 -15.95
N GLY A 732 -14.02 -3.46 -15.02
CA GLY A 732 -15.06 -4.15 -14.30
C GLY A 732 -16.46 -3.95 -14.88
N ILE A 733 -17.25 -5.01 -14.89
CA ILE A 733 -18.66 -5.02 -15.29
C ILE A 733 -19.46 -5.59 -14.11
N ASP A 734 -20.21 -4.73 -13.43
CA ASP A 734 -21.08 -5.09 -12.33
C ASP A 734 -22.51 -5.26 -12.82
N THR A 735 -23.03 -6.48 -12.74
CA THR A 735 -24.41 -6.80 -13.16
C THR A 735 -25.35 -6.96 -11.98
N THR A 736 -25.08 -6.34 -10.82
CA THR A 736 -25.94 -6.45 -9.62
C THR A 736 -27.37 -6.01 -9.90
N GLY A 737 -27.57 -4.97 -10.71
CA GLY A 737 -28.88 -4.45 -11.06
C GLY A 737 -29.55 -5.10 -12.28
N ALA A 738 -28.88 -6.05 -12.95
CA ALA A 738 -29.39 -6.64 -14.19
C ALA A 738 -30.47 -7.69 -13.93
N THR A 739 -31.58 -7.60 -14.64
CA THR A 739 -32.68 -8.58 -14.60
C THR A 739 -32.61 -9.62 -15.72
N ASP A 740 -31.91 -9.29 -16.81
CA ASP A 740 -31.76 -10.12 -18.01
C ASP A 740 -30.28 -10.37 -18.32
N VAL A 741 -30.01 -11.32 -19.21
CA VAL A 741 -28.65 -11.60 -19.70
C VAL A 741 -28.07 -10.36 -20.38
N GLN A 742 -26.93 -9.91 -19.90
CA GLN A 742 -26.19 -8.79 -20.48
C GLN A 742 -25.24 -9.33 -21.56
N GLU A 743 -25.62 -9.15 -22.82
CA GLU A 743 -24.85 -9.65 -23.98
C GLU A 743 -23.78 -8.63 -24.41
N MET A 744 -22.51 -9.02 -24.37
CA MET A 744 -21.40 -8.23 -24.90
C MET A 744 -20.73 -8.95 -26.07
N SER A 745 -21.04 -8.49 -27.28
CA SER A 745 -20.51 -9.00 -28.55
C SER A 745 -19.37 -8.15 -29.13
N SER A 746 -19.02 -7.04 -28.48
CA SER A 746 -17.88 -6.20 -28.89
C SER A 746 -16.58 -6.98 -28.79
N VAL A 747 -15.69 -6.82 -29.78
CA VAL A 747 -14.34 -7.41 -29.73
C VAL A 747 -13.50 -6.68 -28.68
N ILE A 748 -13.03 -7.43 -27.70
CA ILE A 748 -12.15 -6.97 -26.64
C ILE A 748 -10.71 -7.30 -27.00
N THR A 749 -9.83 -6.29 -26.98
CA THR A 749 -8.41 -6.43 -27.34
C THR A 749 -7.52 -5.88 -26.24
N ASP A 750 -6.28 -6.36 -26.18
CA ASP A 750 -5.24 -5.72 -25.37
C ASP A 750 -5.01 -4.28 -25.80
N SER A 751 -4.54 -3.46 -24.87
CA SER A 751 -4.25 -2.08 -25.16
C SER A 751 -2.98 -1.93 -26.02
N GLN A 752 -3.05 -1.10 -27.07
CA GLN A 752 -1.99 -0.93 -28.07
C GLN A 752 -1.29 0.41 -27.95
N GLY A 753 0.05 0.44 -28.03
CA GLY A 753 0.86 1.66 -27.97
C GLY A 753 1.73 1.75 -26.71
N SER A 754 2.34 2.91 -26.46
CA SER A 754 3.21 3.11 -25.30
C SER A 754 2.41 3.02 -24.00
N GLY A 755 2.89 2.21 -23.03
CA GLY A 755 2.17 1.92 -21.79
C GLY A 755 1.10 0.83 -21.91
N GLY A 756 0.92 0.26 -23.11
CA GLY A 756 -0.04 -0.82 -23.36
C GLY A 756 0.48 -2.21 -23.13
N GLY A 757 -0.47 -3.16 -23.17
CA GLY A 757 -0.25 -4.54 -22.78
C GLY A 757 -1.56 -5.25 -22.48
N SER A 758 -1.46 -6.37 -21.75
CA SER A 758 -2.61 -7.15 -21.31
C SER A 758 -3.59 -6.29 -20.51
N ILE A 759 -4.89 -6.50 -20.70
CA ILE A 759 -5.93 -5.90 -19.84
C ILE A 759 -6.66 -6.99 -19.07
N HIS A 760 -7.13 -6.69 -17.86
CA HIS A 760 -7.95 -7.61 -17.08
C HIS A 760 -9.43 -7.27 -17.26
N LEU A 761 -10.24 -8.30 -17.46
CA LEU A 761 -11.70 -8.18 -17.50
C LEU A 761 -12.29 -8.76 -16.24
N LYS A 762 -13.14 -7.99 -15.56
CA LYS A 762 -13.75 -8.41 -14.30
C LYS A 762 -15.27 -8.37 -14.38
N LYS A 763 -15.92 -9.47 -14.01
CA LYS A 763 -17.35 -9.61 -13.84
C LYS A 763 -17.68 -9.63 -12.35
N CYS A 764 -18.58 -8.76 -11.93
CA CYS A 764 -19.11 -8.68 -10.56
C CYS A 764 -20.64 -8.73 -10.55
N GLY A 765 -21.22 -8.85 -9.36
CA GLY A 765 -22.65 -8.72 -9.13
C GLY A 765 -23.46 -9.95 -9.53
N ALA A 766 -24.68 -10.08 -8.99
CA ALA A 766 -25.46 -11.31 -9.05
C ALA A 766 -25.97 -11.70 -10.45
N GLY A 767 -26.12 -10.75 -11.38
CA GLY A 767 -26.64 -11.00 -12.73
C GLY A 767 -25.73 -11.83 -13.65
N THR A 768 -26.23 -12.06 -14.88
CA THR A 768 -25.53 -12.84 -15.92
C THR A 768 -24.90 -11.91 -16.96
N LEU A 769 -23.60 -12.10 -17.21
CA LEU A 769 -22.87 -11.50 -18.35
C LEU A 769 -22.54 -12.60 -19.35
N ARG A 770 -22.84 -12.37 -20.63
CA ARG A 770 -22.42 -13.24 -21.74
C ARG A 770 -21.41 -12.52 -22.62
N LEU A 771 -20.28 -13.17 -22.85
CA LEU A 771 -19.24 -12.70 -23.77
C LEU A 771 -19.27 -13.56 -25.04
N SER A 772 -19.64 -12.95 -26.17
CA SER A 772 -19.73 -13.64 -27.48
C SER A 772 -18.82 -13.03 -28.55
N GLY A 773 -18.10 -11.95 -28.22
CA GLY A 773 -17.11 -11.37 -29.12
C GLY A 773 -15.95 -12.33 -29.41
N ALA A 774 -15.39 -12.26 -30.62
CA ALA A 774 -14.13 -12.91 -30.97
C ALA A 774 -12.95 -12.14 -30.34
N ASN A 775 -12.82 -12.22 -29.04
CA ASN A 775 -11.92 -11.40 -28.23
C ASN A 775 -10.47 -11.86 -28.37
N THR A 776 -9.52 -10.91 -28.33
CA THR A 776 -8.07 -11.15 -28.46
C THR A 776 -7.27 -10.60 -27.29
N TYR A 777 -7.90 -10.08 -26.23
CA TYR A 777 -7.18 -9.70 -25.02
C TYR A 777 -6.46 -10.92 -24.44
N SER A 778 -5.28 -10.70 -23.87
CA SER A 778 -4.43 -11.77 -23.34
C SER A 778 -4.44 -11.85 -21.82
N GLY A 779 -4.93 -10.80 -21.15
CA GLY A 779 -4.97 -10.70 -19.69
C GLY A 779 -6.08 -11.50 -19.01
N GLN A 780 -6.07 -11.43 -17.69
CA GLN A 780 -6.88 -12.27 -16.81
C GLN A 780 -8.38 -12.00 -16.97
N THR A 781 -9.17 -13.05 -16.73
CA THR A 781 -10.62 -12.93 -16.55
C THR A 781 -10.96 -13.22 -15.10
N ILE A 782 -11.64 -12.29 -14.43
CA ILE A 782 -11.98 -12.36 -13.01
C ILE A 782 -13.50 -12.41 -12.88
N VAL A 783 -14.03 -13.35 -12.11
CA VAL A 783 -15.47 -13.47 -11.81
C VAL A 783 -15.66 -13.47 -10.29
N GLU A 784 -16.20 -12.38 -9.79
CA GLU A 784 -16.53 -12.17 -8.38
C GLU A 784 -18.06 -12.12 -8.23
N GLY A 785 -18.67 -13.31 -8.21
CA GLY A 785 -20.12 -13.50 -8.12
C GLY A 785 -20.91 -13.45 -9.45
N GLY A 786 -22.14 -13.98 -9.37
CA GLY A 786 -23.06 -14.10 -10.51
C GLY A 786 -22.62 -15.13 -11.54
N VAL A 787 -23.09 -14.95 -12.79
CA VAL A 787 -22.85 -15.89 -13.90
C VAL A 787 -22.05 -15.22 -15.01
N LEU A 788 -20.99 -15.88 -15.47
CA LEU A 788 -20.28 -15.58 -16.71
C LEU A 788 -20.54 -16.68 -17.74
N MET A 789 -21.10 -16.34 -18.89
CA MET A 789 -21.45 -17.27 -19.96
C MET A 789 -20.56 -17.06 -21.19
N VAL A 790 -19.98 -18.15 -21.69
CA VAL A 790 -18.98 -18.14 -22.77
C VAL A 790 -19.14 -19.36 -23.68
N ASP A 791 -18.67 -19.26 -24.93
CA ASP A 791 -18.64 -20.41 -25.86
C ASP A 791 -17.24 -21.00 -26.04
N SER A 792 -16.19 -20.30 -25.58
CA SER A 792 -14.80 -20.77 -25.62
C SER A 792 -13.98 -20.11 -24.50
N LEU A 793 -13.30 -20.95 -23.72
CA LEU A 793 -12.29 -20.58 -22.73
C LEU A 793 -10.92 -20.36 -23.40
N ASN A 794 -10.71 -20.96 -24.57
CA ASN A 794 -9.44 -21.05 -25.30
C ASN A 794 -8.36 -21.83 -24.55
N SER A 795 -7.16 -21.93 -25.12
CA SER A 795 -5.98 -22.55 -24.52
C SER A 795 -4.78 -21.60 -24.57
N LEU A 796 -3.83 -21.81 -23.68
CA LEU A 796 -2.50 -21.20 -23.73
C LEU A 796 -1.63 -21.91 -24.77
N VAL A 797 -1.50 -23.24 -24.68
CA VAL A 797 -0.76 -24.04 -25.66
C VAL A 797 -1.69 -24.45 -26.80
N ASN A 798 -1.30 -24.14 -28.03
CA ASN A 798 -2.10 -24.38 -29.24
C ASN A 798 -3.50 -23.72 -29.22
N GLY A 799 -3.63 -22.59 -28.52
CA GLY A 799 -4.86 -21.80 -28.49
C GLY A 799 -5.21 -21.17 -29.85
N ARG A 800 -6.46 -20.71 -29.95
CA ARG A 800 -6.98 -19.94 -31.08
C ARG A 800 -6.53 -18.47 -30.97
N PRO A 801 -6.40 -17.74 -32.10
CA PRO A 801 -6.11 -16.30 -32.09
C PRO A 801 -7.16 -15.44 -31.36
N SER A 802 -8.37 -15.96 -31.15
CA SER A 802 -9.46 -15.28 -30.46
C SER A 802 -10.47 -16.27 -29.85
N SER A 803 -11.19 -15.85 -28.79
CA SER A 803 -12.29 -16.60 -28.16
C SER A 803 -13.22 -15.67 -27.35
N SER A 804 -14.28 -16.18 -26.69
CA SER A 804 -15.02 -15.42 -25.68
C SER A 804 -14.12 -14.87 -24.58
N LEU A 805 -13.14 -15.65 -24.10
CA LEU A 805 -12.21 -15.26 -23.01
C LEU A 805 -10.81 -14.84 -23.49
N GLY A 806 -10.73 -14.38 -24.73
CA GLY A 806 -9.49 -13.86 -25.28
C GLY A 806 -8.48 -14.93 -25.73
N ALA A 807 -7.25 -14.50 -25.94
CA ALA A 807 -6.13 -15.30 -26.42
C ALA A 807 -4.93 -15.14 -25.47
N PRO A 808 -4.79 -16.00 -24.45
CA PRO A 808 -3.75 -15.87 -23.44
C PRO A 808 -2.37 -16.14 -24.05
N ARG A 809 -1.35 -15.41 -23.58
CA ARG A 809 0.03 -15.53 -24.09
C ARG A 809 0.99 -16.21 -23.13
N ASN A 810 0.64 -16.24 -21.85
CA ASN A 810 1.39 -16.87 -20.78
C ASN A 810 0.43 -17.28 -19.65
N GLU A 811 0.92 -18.09 -18.70
CA GLU A 811 0.11 -18.59 -17.59
C GLU A 811 -0.45 -17.45 -16.70
N SER A 812 0.38 -16.47 -16.35
CA SER A 812 0.00 -15.40 -15.40
C SER A 812 -1.13 -14.54 -15.93
N ASP A 813 -1.07 -14.14 -17.20
CA ASP A 813 -2.15 -13.40 -17.86
C ASP A 813 -3.30 -14.34 -18.26
N GLY A 814 -3.01 -15.64 -18.39
CA GLY A 814 -3.92 -16.69 -18.80
C GLY A 814 -4.85 -17.25 -17.73
N GLU A 815 -4.70 -16.87 -16.47
CA GLU A 815 -5.53 -17.38 -15.38
C GLU A 815 -6.98 -16.85 -15.41
N ILE A 816 -7.92 -17.70 -14.99
CA ILE A 816 -9.33 -17.35 -14.78
C ILE A 816 -9.62 -17.43 -13.29
N PHE A 817 -9.90 -16.30 -12.66
CA PHE A 817 -10.21 -16.20 -11.23
C PHE A 817 -11.71 -16.33 -11.01
N LEU A 818 -12.12 -17.25 -10.13
CA LEU A 818 -13.51 -17.55 -9.82
C LEU A 818 -13.71 -17.51 -8.30
N SER A 819 -14.49 -16.56 -7.80
CA SER A 819 -14.78 -16.36 -6.37
C SER A 819 -16.21 -15.84 -6.14
N GLY A 820 -16.61 -15.70 -4.86
CA GLY A 820 -17.88 -15.11 -4.47
C GLY A 820 -19.09 -15.97 -4.87
N GLY A 821 -18.94 -17.29 -4.83
CA GLY A 821 -19.98 -18.24 -5.24
C GLY A 821 -20.42 -18.15 -6.71
N CYS A 822 -19.53 -17.73 -7.61
CA CYS A 822 -19.88 -17.52 -9.02
C CYS A 822 -20.10 -18.82 -9.82
N ALA A 823 -20.66 -18.66 -11.03
CA ALA A 823 -20.77 -19.71 -12.04
C ALA A 823 -20.08 -19.30 -13.35
N LEU A 824 -19.25 -20.19 -13.88
CA LEU A 824 -18.72 -20.15 -15.23
C LEU A 824 -19.51 -21.14 -16.10
N VAL A 825 -20.31 -20.62 -17.04
CA VAL A 825 -21.18 -21.41 -17.93
C VAL A 825 -20.54 -21.48 -19.32
N TYR A 826 -20.13 -22.69 -19.71
CA TYR A 826 -19.66 -22.97 -21.06
C TYR A 826 -20.81 -23.45 -21.94
N THR A 827 -20.91 -22.89 -23.14
CA THR A 827 -22.00 -23.15 -24.10
C THR A 827 -21.53 -23.54 -25.49
N GLY A 828 -20.23 -23.77 -25.67
CA GLY A 828 -19.65 -24.08 -26.97
C GLY A 828 -19.88 -25.51 -27.46
N ASP A 829 -19.51 -25.74 -28.71
CA ASP A 829 -19.67 -27.04 -29.40
C ASP A 829 -18.61 -28.09 -29.01
N GLY A 830 -17.57 -27.69 -28.28
CA GLY A 830 -16.56 -28.59 -27.72
C GLY A 830 -15.15 -27.96 -27.70
N GLU A 831 -14.43 -28.14 -26.59
CA GLU A 831 -13.11 -27.57 -26.34
C GLU A 831 -12.29 -28.42 -25.35
N THR A 832 -10.99 -28.53 -25.59
CA THR A 832 -10.01 -28.92 -24.57
C THR A 832 -9.19 -27.70 -24.23
N THR A 833 -9.01 -27.41 -22.95
CA THR A 833 -8.27 -26.25 -22.47
C THR A 833 -7.25 -26.61 -21.40
N ASP A 834 -6.11 -25.93 -21.46
CA ASP A 834 -5.04 -25.91 -20.46
C ASP A 834 -5.03 -24.59 -19.67
N ARG A 835 -6.11 -23.78 -19.72
CA ARG A 835 -6.20 -22.59 -18.87
C ARG A 835 -6.39 -23.00 -17.42
N THR A 836 -5.62 -22.34 -16.56
CA THR A 836 -5.70 -22.51 -15.11
C THR A 836 -6.95 -21.82 -14.57
N LEU A 837 -7.79 -22.56 -13.84
CA LEU A 837 -8.85 -21.99 -13.02
C LEU A 837 -8.32 -21.77 -11.60
N ASN A 838 -8.47 -20.55 -11.10
CA ASN A 838 -7.99 -20.12 -9.80
C ASN A 838 -9.19 -19.77 -8.90
N PHE A 839 -9.27 -20.39 -7.73
CA PHE A 839 -10.34 -20.22 -6.74
C PHE A 839 -9.78 -19.50 -5.49
N PRO A 840 -9.59 -18.18 -5.54
CA PRO A 840 -9.07 -17.43 -4.40
C PRO A 840 -10.15 -17.20 -3.33
N GLY A 841 -9.73 -17.09 -2.06
CA GLY A 841 -10.56 -16.47 -1.01
C GLY A 841 -11.21 -17.43 -0.01
N HIS A 842 -12.46 -17.11 0.37
CA HIS A 842 -13.23 -17.65 1.51
C HIS A 842 -13.94 -18.99 1.20
N ASP A 843 -14.76 -19.50 2.13
CA ASP A 843 -15.69 -20.62 1.92
C ASP A 843 -16.62 -20.39 0.70
N ASP A 844 -16.12 -20.72 -0.50
CA ASP A 844 -16.81 -20.48 -1.77
C ASP A 844 -17.27 -21.78 -2.43
N ALA A 845 -18.45 -21.72 -3.05
CA ALA A 845 -18.97 -22.75 -3.94
C ALA A 845 -18.88 -22.28 -5.39
N ILE A 846 -17.86 -22.72 -6.10
CA ILE A 846 -17.60 -22.32 -7.49
C ILE A 846 -18.28 -23.30 -8.44
N THR A 847 -19.14 -22.78 -9.31
CA THR A 847 -19.85 -23.60 -10.28
C THR A 847 -19.16 -23.58 -11.64
N ILE A 848 -18.81 -24.75 -12.16
CA ILE A 848 -18.40 -24.96 -13.54
C ILE A 848 -19.56 -25.68 -14.23
N ASP A 849 -20.25 -24.98 -15.12
CA ASP A 849 -21.45 -25.46 -15.78
C ASP A 849 -21.14 -25.78 -17.25
N GLN A 850 -21.31 -27.05 -17.61
CA GLN A 850 -21.21 -27.52 -18.98
C GLN A 850 -22.61 -27.59 -19.62
N SER A 851 -23.00 -26.51 -20.30
CA SER A 851 -24.28 -26.37 -21.01
C SER A 851 -24.13 -26.38 -22.54
N GLY A 852 -22.93 -26.64 -23.05
CA GLY A 852 -22.62 -26.80 -24.47
C GLY A 852 -22.96 -28.16 -25.05
N GLY A 853 -22.78 -28.30 -26.36
CA GLY A 853 -23.14 -29.51 -27.12
C GLY A 853 -22.08 -30.61 -27.16
N GLY A 854 -20.80 -30.28 -26.90
CA GLY A 854 -19.68 -31.22 -27.02
C GLY A 854 -18.86 -31.41 -25.73
N LEU A 855 -17.63 -31.91 -25.89
CA LEU A 855 -16.71 -32.13 -24.77
C LEU A 855 -16.15 -30.79 -24.26
N LEU A 856 -16.22 -30.51 -22.96
CA LEU A 856 -15.39 -29.49 -22.30
C LEU A 856 -14.37 -30.21 -21.43
N LYS A 857 -13.09 -30.20 -21.80
CA LYS A 857 -12.03 -30.89 -21.06
C LYS A 857 -11.05 -29.89 -20.45
N LEU A 858 -10.95 -29.88 -19.12
CA LEU A 858 -10.01 -29.05 -18.36
C LEU A 858 -8.77 -29.88 -18.00
N THR A 859 -7.59 -29.44 -18.42
CA THR A 859 -6.34 -30.24 -18.31
C THR A 859 -5.32 -29.68 -17.33
N SER A 860 -5.39 -28.40 -16.99
CA SER A 860 -4.47 -27.78 -16.04
C SER A 860 -4.97 -27.88 -14.61
N PRO A 861 -4.08 -28.14 -13.61
CA PRO A 861 -4.45 -28.17 -12.20
C PRO A 861 -5.16 -26.89 -11.75
N PHE A 862 -6.18 -27.05 -10.91
CA PHE A 862 -6.80 -25.91 -10.24
C PHE A 862 -5.82 -25.28 -9.25
N VAL A 863 -5.85 -23.95 -9.17
CA VAL A 863 -5.19 -23.21 -8.10
C VAL A 863 -6.24 -22.93 -7.04
N ILE A 864 -6.14 -23.59 -5.89
CA ILE A 864 -7.12 -23.49 -4.82
C ILE A 864 -6.44 -22.84 -3.62
N SER A 865 -6.68 -21.54 -3.42
CA SER A 865 -6.07 -20.76 -2.34
C SER A 865 -7.13 -20.30 -1.34
N GLY A 866 -6.76 -20.25 -0.05
CA GLY A 866 -7.68 -19.88 1.02
C GLY A 866 -7.23 -20.44 2.36
N TYR A 867 -6.99 -19.57 3.33
CA TYR A 867 -6.40 -19.95 4.62
C TYR A 867 -7.45 -20.61 5.53
N GLY A 868 -7.47 -21.94 5.59
CA GLY A 868 -8.37 -22.69 6.49
C GLY A 868 -9.85 -22.70 6.05
N GLU A 869 -10.12 -22.24 4.84
CA GLU A 869 -11.46 -22.11 4.26
C GLU A 869 -11.70 -23.28 3.29
N ASN A 870 -12.80 -23.99 3.49
CA ASN A 870 -13.23 -25.06 2.61
C ASN A 870 -13.57 -24.52 1.21
N LYS A 871 -13.51 -25.41 0.21
CA LYS A 871 -13.94 -25.08 -1.15
C LYS A 871 -14.93 -26.11 -1.63
N THR A 872 -15.93 -25.67 -2.37
CA THR A 872 -16.86 -26.57 -3.06
C THR A 872 -16.75 -26.33 -4.55
N ILE A 873 -16.36 -27.36 -5.29
CA ILE A 873 -16.41 -27.36 -6.75
C ILE A 873 -17.74 -27.98 -7.17
N VAL A 874 -18.60 -27.16 -7.77
CA VAL A 874 -19.90 -27.60 -8.29
C VAL A 874 -19.78 -27.85 -9.79
N LEU A 875 -19.91 -29.10 -10.19
CA LEU A 875 -19.99 -29.53 -11.58
C LEU A 875 -21.46 -29.54 -11.99
N ALA A 876 -21.85 -28.61 -12.86
CA ALA A 876 -23.23 -28.35 -13.26
C ALA A 876 -23.45 -28.53 -14.77
N GLY A 877 -24.65 -28.20 -15.24
CA GLY A 877 -25.02 -28.29 -16.65
C GLY A 877 -26.11 -29.30 -16.94
N SER A 878 -26.94 -28.97 -17.94
CA SER A 878 -28.05 -29.77 -18.44
C SER A 878 -27.96 -30.03 -19.95
N GLY A 879 -26.87 -29.58 -20.60
CA GLY A 879 -26.59 -29.81 -22.01
C GLY A 879 -26.32 -31.29 -22.34
N THR A 880 -26.30 -31.59 -23.63
CA THR A 880 -25.97 -32.93 -24.16
C THR A 880 -24.46 -33.20 -24.18
N GLY A 881 -23.64 -32.15 -24.04
CA GLY A 881 -22.19 -32.25 -23.93
C GLY A 881 -21.71 -32.95 -22.67
N THR A 882 -20.42 -33.26 -22.63
CA THR A 882 -19.76 -33.88 -21.47
C THR A 882 -18.69 -32.95 -20.93
N GLY A 883 -18.67 -32.72 -19.63
CA GLY A 883 -17.55 -32.06 -18.97
C GLY A 883 -16.51 -33.07 -18.51
N GLU A 884 -15.22 -32.76 -18.56
CA GLU A 884 -14.14 -33.60 -18.04
C GLU A 884 -13.13 -32.75 -17.26
N ILE A 885 -12.86 -33.16 -16.01
CA ILE A 885 -11.73 -32.68 -15.21
C ILE A 885 -10.61 -33.72 -15.34
N ALA A 886 -9.62 -33.40 -16.17
CA ALA A 886 -8.48 -34.27 -16.47
C ALA A 886 -7.24 -33.97 -15.61
N CYS A 887 -7.27 -32.90 -14.84
CA CYS A 887 -6.26 -32.58 -13.84
C CYS A 887 -6.63 -33.15 -12.45
N ASP A 888 -5.68 -33.08 -11.53
CA ASP A 888 -5.86 -33.44 -10.14
C ASP A 888 -6.68 -32.35 -9.42
N ILE A 889 -7.64 -32.78 -8.61
CA ILE A 889 -8.35 -31.93 -7.64
C ILE A 889 -7.73 -32.18 -6.26
N GLU A 890 -7.21 -31.12 -5.67
CA GLU A 890 -6.52 -31.14 -4.38
C GLU A 890 -7.29 -30.34 -3.31
N ASN A 891 -6.89 -30.45 -2.05
CA ASN A 891 -7.36 -29.53 -1.01
C ASN A 891 -6.71 -28.15 -1.16
N PRO A 892 -7.30 -27.08 -0.59
CA PRO A 892 -6.68 -25.77 -0.57
C PRO A 892 -5.32 -25.85 0.15
N PHE A 893 -4.32 -25.16 -0.38
CA PHE A 893 -3.02 -25.08 0.28
C PHE A 893 -3.15 -24.13 1.48
N ASP A 894 -3.19 -24.66 2.71
CA ASP A 894 -3.28 -23.86 3.94
C ASP A 894 -2.15 -24.21 4.94
N ARG A 895 -1.82 -23.24 5.80
CA ARG A 895 -0.75 -23.41 6.81
C ARG A 895 -1.13 -24.35 7.96
N LYS A 896 -2.41 -24.71 8.07
CA LYS A 896 -2.96 -25.52 9.18
C LYS A 896 -3.33 -26.94 8.77
N GLU A 897 -3.28 -27.26 7.48
CA GLU A 897 -3.69 -28.52 6.85
C GLU A 897 -5.13 -28.94 7.22
N LYS A 898 -6.06 -27.98 7.32
CA LYS A 898 -7.45 -28.24 7.76
C LYS A 898 -8.50 -28.02 6.68
N ALA A 899 -8.24 -27.14 5.71
CA ALA A 899 -9.19 -26.86 4.65
C ALA A 899 -9.42 -28.09 3.77
N THR A 900 -10.68 -28.32 3.39
CA THR A 900 -11.05 -29.43 2.48
C THR A 900 -11.68 -28.91 1.20
N THR A 901 -11.41 -29.60 0.09
CA THR A 901 -12.17 -29.42 -1.15
C THR A 901 -13.26 -30.48 -1.24
N THR A 902 -14.49 -30.06 -1.48
CA THR A 902 -15.65 -30.93 -1.74
C THR A 902 -16.05 -30.83 -3.21
N VAL A 903 -16.64 -31.90 -3.74
CA VAL A 903 -17.12 -31.95 -5.13
C VAL A 903 -18.61 -32.22 -5.15
N THR A 904 -19.39 -31.36 -5.80
CA THR A 904 -20.83 -31.55 -5.98
C THR A 904 -21.19 -31.64 -7.45
N LYS A 905 -21.85 -32.73 -7.86
CA LYS A 905 -22.46 -32.88 -9.18
C LYS A 905 -23.95 -32.51 -9.11
N THR A 906 -24.37 -31.56 -9.94
CA THR A 906 -25.77 -31.13 -10.10
C THR A 906 -26.13 -30.98 -11.59
N GLY A 907 -27.41 -30.76 -11.90
CA GLY A 907 -27.92 -30.73 -13.27
C GLY A 907 -27.97 -32.10 -13.93
N THR A 908 -28.73 -32.22 -15.02
CA THR A 908 -28.96 -33.50 -15.70
C THR A 908 -27.78 -33.98 -16.55
N GLY A 909 -26.79 -33.12 -16.80
CA GLY A 909 -25.64 -33.40 -17.67
C GLY A 909 -24.64 -34.40 -17.09
N ARG A 910 -23.62 -34.71 -17.89
CA ARG A 910 -22.57 -35.70 -17.60
C ARG A 910 -21.22 -35.03 -17.36
N TRP A 911 -20.55 -35.42 -16.27
CA TRP A 911 -19.18 -35.00 -15.96
C TRP A 911 -18.26 -36.21 -15.74
N VAL A 912 -16.99 -36.09 -16.14
CA VAL A 912 -15.95 -37.12 -16.00
C VAL A 912 -14.84 -36.58 -15.10
N LEU A 913 -14.40 -37.38 -14.12
CA LEU A 913 -13.16 -37.18 -13.37
C LEU A 913 -12.14 -38.21 -13.86
N SER A 914 -11.08 -37.76 -14.50
CA SER A 914 -10.02 -38.60 -15.06
C SER A 914 -8.63 -38.33 -14.45
N GLY A 915 -8.48 -37.26 -13.67
CA GLY A 915 -7.28 -36.98 -12.89
C GLY A 915 -7.06 -37.91 -11.68
N LYS A 916 -5.95 -37.70 -10.96
CA LYS A 916 -5.59 -38.36 -9.70
C LYS A 916 -5.92 -37.42 -8.54
N ASN A 917 -7.12 -37.54 -8.02
CA ASN A 917 -7.65 -36.61 -7.03
C ASN A 917 -7.18 -36.95 -5.61
N THR A 918 -6.86 -35.91 -4.83
CA THR A 918 -6.36 -36.02 -3.43
C THR A 918 -7.18 -35.20 -2.43
N TYR A 919 -8.23 -34.50 -2.89
CA TYR A 919 -9.15 -33.80 -2.00
C TYR A 919 -9.78 -34.75 -0.97
N THR A 920 -10.05 -34.26 0.24
CA THR A 920 -10.58 -35.09 1.34
C THR A 920 -12.03 -34.80 1.69
N GLY A 921 -12.63 -33.76 1.10
CA GLY A 921 -14.02 -33.42 1.30
C GLY A 921 -14.99 -34.39 0.62
N ALA A 922 -16.27 -34.30 0.99
CA ALA A 922 -17.31 -35.17 0.44
C ALA A 922 -17.53 -34.97 -1.08
N THR A 923 -17.90 -36.06 -1.75
CA THR A 923 -18.42 -36.06 -3.12
C THR A 923 -19.93 -36.27 -3.10
N THR A 924 -20.71 -35.29 -3.56
CA THR A 924 -22.18 -35.35 -3.56
C THR A 924 -22.72 -35.32 -4.99
N ILE A 925 -23.55 -36.28 -5.37
CA ILE A 925 -24.21 -36.34 -6.68
C ILE A 925 -25.71 -36.12 -6.46
N LYS A 926 -26.15 -34.89 -6.73
CA LYS A 926 -27.56 -34.51 -6.60
C LYS A 926 -28.38 -34.95 -7.80
N GLN A 927 -27.86 -34.76 -9.01
CA GLN A 927 -28.51 -35.08 -10.28
C GLN A 927 -27.51 -35.38 -11.40
N GLY A 928 -27.96 -36.11 -12.43
CA GLY A 928 -27.17 -36.42 -13.62
C GLY A 928 -26.11 -37.49 -13.36
N THR A 929 -25.08 -37.56 -14.20
CA THR A 929 -24.05 -38.62 -14.10
C THR A 929 -22.67 -38.04 -13.82
N LEU A 930 -22.01 -38.54 -12.77
CA LEU A 930 -20.57 -38.36 -12.53
C LEU A 930 -19.84 -39.66 -12.91
N VAL A 931 -18.85 -39.56 -13.78
CA VAL A 931 -18.10 -40.71 -14.31
C VAL A 931 -16.70 -40.68 -13.73
N ILE A 932 -16.23 -41.81 -13.25
CA ILE A 932 -14.87 -41.97 -12.72
C ILE A 932 -14.09 -42.86 -13.68
N SER A 933 -13.07 -42.27 -14.32
CA SER A 933 -12.23 -42.97 -15.32
C SER A 933 -10.83 -43.30 -14.82
N SER A 934 -10.49 -42.88 -13.60
CA SER A 934 -9.23 -43.16 -12.91
C SER A 934 -9.50 -43.96 -11.63
N PRO A 935 -8.65 -44.91 -11.23
CA PRO A 935 -8.76 -45.59 -9.93
C PRO A 935 -8.59 -44.62 -8.74
N HIS A 936 -8.04 -43.43 -8.97
CA HIS A 936 -7.93 -42.34 -8.00
C HIS A 936 -8.81 -41.14 -8.40
N GLY A 937 -9.87 -41.36 -9.17
CA GLY A 937 -10.74 -40.26 -9.62
C GLY A 937 -11.70 -39.74 -8.55
N LEU A 938 -11.81 -40.43 -7.42
CA LEU A 938 -12.36 -39.89 -6.17
C LEU A 938 -11.19 -39.71 -5.18
N GLY A 939 -11.28 -38.69 -4.33
CA GLY A 939 -10.30 -38.49 -3.26
C GLY A 939 -10.21 -39.69 -2.30
N GLU A 940 -9.02 -39.98 -1.80
CA GLU A 940 -8.81 -41.04 -0.81
C GLU A 940 -9.62 -40.72 0.46
N GLN A 941 -10.33 -41.72 0.99
CA GLN A 941 -11.22 -41.58 2.15
C GLN A 941 -12.41 -40.61 1.96
N ALA A 942 -12.81 -40.31 0.71
CA ALA A 942 -13.98 -39.48 0.48
C ALA A 942 -15.26 -40.09 1.08
N SER A 943 -16.19 -39.24 1.53
CA SER A 943 -17.59 -39.64 1.71
C SER A 943 -18.35 -39.41 0.41
N VAL A 944 -19.16 -40.37 -0.03
CA VAL A 944 -19.94 -40.30 -1.26
C VAL A 944 -21.44 -40.34 -0.96
N SER A 945 -22.17 -39.33 -1.42
CA SER A 945 -23.64 -39.28 -1.31
C SER A 945 -24.27 -39.15 -2.70
N ILE A 946 -25.24 -40.01 -3.02
CA ILE A 946 -25.95 -40.02 -4.31
C ILE A 946 -27.44 -39.88 -4.06
N SER A 947 -28.06 -38.77 -4.47
CA SER A 947 -29.50 -38.52 -4.35
C SER A 947 -30.29 -39.19 -5.49
N GLN A 948 -31.61 -39.32 -5.31
CA GLN A 948 -32.49 -39.75 -6.39
C GLN A 948 -32.35 -38.84 -7.63
N GLY A 949 -32.10 -39.45 -8.80
CA GLY A 949 -31.82 -38.74 -10.06
C GLY A 949 -30.33 -38.51 -10.34
N GLY A 950 -29.44 -38.84 -9.39
CA GLY A 950 -27.99 -38.90 -9.56
C GLY A 950 -27.50 -40.32 -9.87
N ALA A 951 -26.39 -40.42 -10.61
CA ALA A 951 -25.69 -41.67 -10.88
C ALA A 951 -24.16 -41.48 -10.83
N LEU A 952 -23.47 -42.45 -10.24
CA LEU A 952 -22.01 -42.60 -10.27
C LEU A 952 -21.65 -43.74 -11.23
N GLU A 953 -20.91 -43.43 -12.29
CA GLU A 953 -20.48 -44.42 -13.29
C GLU A 953 -19.00 -44.74 -13.14
N LEU A 954 -18.68 -45.99 -12.81
CA LEU A 954 -17.32 -46.46 -12.52
C LEU A 954 -16.71 -47.14 -13.74
N ASN A 955 -15.94 -46.39 -14.51
CA ASN A 955 -15.30 -46.85 -15.76
C ASN A 955 -13.78 -47.04 -15.63
N ASN A 956 -13.29 -47.21 -14.40
CA ASN A 956 -11.88 -47.45 -14.10
C ASN A 956 -11.47 -48.95 -14.12
N GLY A 957 -12.44 -49.87 -14.23
CA GLY A 957 -12.20 -51.32 -14.24
C GLY A 957 -11.64 -51.90 -12.93
N GLY A 958 -11.65 -51.14 -11.83
CA GLY A 958 -11.02 -51.51 -10.56
C GLY A 958 -11.89 -51.22 -9.34
N GLU A 959 -11.30 -51.40 -8.16
CA GLU A 959 -11.93 -51.13 -6.87
C GLU A 959 -11.48 -49.77 -6.33
N MET A 960 -12.41 -48.94 -5.85
CA MET A 960 -12.13 -47.69 -5.14
C MET A 960 -12.61 -47.74 -3.70
N ARG A 961 -11.82 -47.20 -2.78
CA ARG A 961 -12.11 -47.23 -1.34
C ARG A 961 -12.61 -45.88 -0.86
N ILE A 962 -13.67 -45.91 -0.07
CA ILE A 962 -14.30 -44.72 0.54
C ILE A 962 -14.71 -45.03 1.98
N VAL A 963 -14.94 -44.01 2.80
CA VAL A 963 -15.29 -44.17 4.24
C VAL A 963 -16.79 -44.17 4.51
N LYS A 964 -17.59 -43.61 3.60
CA LYS A 964 -19.04 -43.55 3.77
C LYS A 964 -19.72 -43.51 2.41
N LEU A 965 -20.72 -44.37 2.22
CA LEU A 965 -21.67 -44.29 1.11
C LEU A 965 -23.06 -43.96 1.64
N GLU A 966 -23.73 -43.01 1.00
CA GLU A 966 -25.13 -42.69 1.25
C GLU A 966 -25.90 -42.71 -0.07
N LEU A 967 -26.98 -43.49 -0.12
CA LEU A 967 -27.85 -43.60 -1.29
C LEU A 967 -29.24 -43.09 -0.92
N ASP A 968 -29.65 -41.99 -1.53
CA ASP A 968 -30.93 -41.32 -1.31
C ASP A 968 -31.22 -41.03 0.17
N GLY A 969 -30.24 -40.41 0.84
CA GLY A 969 -30.31 -40.08 2.27
C GLY A 969 -30.15 -41.27 3.22
N LYS A 970 -29.89 -42.48 2.70
CA LYS A 970 -29.72 -43.70 3.50
C LYS A 970 -28.25 -44.14 3.53
N PRO A 971 -27.58 -44.06 4.70
CA PRO A 971 -26.24 -44.60 4.86
C PRO A 971 -26.19 -46.10 4.55
N GLN A 972 -25.14 -46.52 3.86
CA GLN A 972 -24.93 -47.93 3.51
C GLN A 972 -23.88 -48.56 4.45
N PRO A 973 -24.04 -49.83 4.83
CA PRO A 973 -23.05 -50.53 5.64
C PRO A 973 -21.72 -50.75 4.90
N ALA A 974 -20.64 -51.05 5.62
CA ALA A 974 -19.37 -51.45 5.02
C ALA A 974 -19.55 -52.65 4.06
N GLY A 975 -18.91 -52.61 2.89
CA GLY A 975 -19.15 -53.60 1.84
C GLY A 975 -18.74 -53.12 0.43
N ALA A 976 -18.96 -53.98 -0.56
CA ALA A 976 -18.70 -53.68 -1.98
C ALA A 976 -20.01 -53.33 -2.70
N TYR A 977 -19.99 -52.21 -3.43
CA TYR A 977 -21.13 -51.69 -4.18
C TYR A 977 -20.76 -51.49 -5.65
N ASP A 978 -21.60 -52.02 -6.55
CA ASP A 978 -21.39 -51.99 -7.99
C ASP A 978 -22.73 -51.80 -8.74
N ALA A 979 -22.67 -51.89 -10.08
CA ALA A 979 -23.86 -51.77 -10.92
C ALA A 979 -24.89 -52.91 -10.73
N LYS A 980 -24.52 -54.04 -10.11
CA LYS A 980 -25.44 -55.14 -9.81
C LYS A 980 -26.09 -54.97 -8.44
N SER A 981 -25.34 -54.55 -7.43
CA SER A 981 -25.83 -54.37 -6.06
C SER A 981 -26.64 -53.09 -5.89
N SER A 982 -26.36 -52.04 -6.68
CA SER A 982 -27.02 -50.73 -6.56
C SER A 982 -27.32 -50.10 -7.93
N PRO A 983 -28.06 -50.79 -8.82
CA PRO A 983 -28.25 -50.41 -10.22
C PRO A 983 -28.95 -49.06 -10.42
N ALA A 984 -29.67 -48.54 -9.42
CA ALA A 984 -30.31 -47.24 -9.50
C ALA A 984 -29.32 -46.06 -9.38
N PHE A 985 -28.17 -46.27 -8.72
CA PHE A 985 -27.23 -45.21 -8.36
C PHE A 985 -25.82 -45.44 -8.91
N ILE A 986 -25.40 -46.69 -9.08
CA ILE A 986 -24.06 -47.06 -9.55
C ILE A 986 -24.17 -47.74 -10.92
N LYS A 987 -23.30 -47.33 -11.84
CA LYS A 987 -23.18 -47.84 -13.21
C LYS A 987 -21.72 -48.18 -13.52
N GLY A 988 -21.45 -48.77 -14.69
CA GLY A 988 -20.11 -49.12 -15.14
C GLY A 988 -19.63 -50.49 -14.65
N SER A 989 -18.34 -50.76 -14.82
CA SER A 989 -17.70 -52.05 -14.53
C SER A 989 -16.86 -52.08 -13.26
N GLY A 990 -16.62 -50.92 -12.63
CA GLY A 990 -15.86 -50.81 -11.38
C GLY A 990 -16.68 -51.11 -10.12
N VAL A 991 -15.98 -51.15 -8.99
CA VAL A 991 -16.55 -51.44 -7.66
C VAL A 991 -16.14 -50.36 -6.66
N LEU A 992 -17.06 -49.98 -5.79
CA LEU A 992 -16.83 -49.04 -4.70
C LEU A 992 -16.92 -49.78 -3.35
N ARG A 993 -15.82 -49.79 -2.61
CA ARG A 993 -15.68 -50.45 -1.30
C ARG A 993 -15.80 -49.42 -0.19
N VAL A 994 -16.77 -49.62 0.70
CA VAL A 994 -16.97 -48.84 1.92
C VAL A 994 -16.25 -49.56 3.06
N GLU A 995 -15.32 -48.88 3.71
CA GLU A 995 -14.50 -49.40 4.83
C GLU A 995 -14.93 -48.88 6.20
#